data_AF-A0A3D9E7N4-F1
#
_entry.id   AF-A0A3D9E7N4-F1
#
_cell.length_a   1.000
_cell.length_b   1.000
_cell.length_c   1.000
_cell.angle_alpha   90.00
_cell.angle_beta   90.00
_cell.angle_gamma   90.00
#
_symmetry.space_group_name_H-M   'P 1'
#
loop_
_entity.id
_entity.type
_entity.pdbx_description
1 polymer ?
#
loop_
_entity_poly.entity_id
_entity_poly.type
_entity_poly.pdbx_seq_one_letter_code
_entity_poly.pdbx_strand_id
1 'polypeptide(L)'
;MTTVTLHRSDALGVITLDNSPVNALSCEVRAGLLARLQEALADEGIKALVISCAGRTFVAGADIREFDLPLQEPHLPEVLAAVEASPKPIVATLHGTVLGGGLELALACHHRIAVTGTTFALPEVSLGLIPGAGGTQRLPRLVGAPLALDMIVGGARLDAGVALAAGLIDGLGQGEPLALAQTFLQEQPGLASRPTGERHLAPFDLEAFEAQARALLRKLPGQEAPVQALEALRGAWQLPFNEAMVRERELFVARRESAQARALRHVFFAERALAGRNRALAKAAPPLELRQVAVIGAGLMGSGIALCLANAGIPTVLIDTQPRALERGRATIDSYFSGALAKGRLTAEQASARAALIRCAIDLAAVAEVDLVIEAVFEDLAVKQEVFRQLDRLARPGAILATNTSYLDIDAIAAVTGRPEAVIGMHFFSPAQVMRLLEVVRTRTVAPAVLATAVQLGERLGKTTVAVGNCHGFVGNRLLAVREREATLLVEEGAAPEQVDRVLRDFGFPMGPFELRDLAGIDIAWRNRQGRGEALSAAERACDLIEQLHAAGRLGQKSGAGYYRYEPGQRQGQADPIVAEMLAAHRQRRGIAPRNHSDKEILERCLYVMINEAAWLLEEGIVERAVDIDLVWLHGYGFPRYRGGLLYYADDCGLAHIVSTLEGWSAALAEGGTEICPRLRQLAAGGRGFLSE
;
A
#
# COMPACT_ATOMS: atom_id res chain seq x y z
N MET A 1 18.47 -27.51 14.12
CA MET A 1 19.66 -26.63 14.10
C MET A 1 19.41 -25.52 15.11
N THR A 2 20.37 -25.18 15.95
CA THR A 2 20.23 -24.10 16.95
C THR A 2 20.18 -22.74 16.25
N THR A 3 19.14 -21.96 16.52
CA THR A 3 18.90 -20.64 15.90
C THR A 3 19.86 -19.55 16.36
N VAL A 4 20.57 -19.75 17.49
CA VAL A 4 21.60 -18.85 17.99
C VAL A 4 22.80 -19.65 18.49
N THR A 5 24.00 -19.32 18.00
CA THR A 5 25.25 -20.01 18.36
C THR A 5 26.30 -19.02 18.89
N LEU A 6 27.18 -19.49 19.78
CA LEU A 6 28.38 -18.77 20.21
C LEU A 6 29.61 -19.48 19.67
N HIS A 7 30.50 -18.75 18.99
CA HIS A 7 31.81 -19.23 18.56
C HIS A 7 32.91 -18.34 19.14
N ARG A 8 33.94 -18.93 19.74
CA ARG A 8 35.10 -18.19 20.25
C ARG A 8 36.25 -18.23 19.24
N SER A 9 36.77 -17.05 18.89
CA SER A 9 37.98 -16.86 18.10
C SER A 9 38.97 -16.04 18.92
N ASP A 10 39.97 -16.69 19.51
CA ASP A 10 40.91 -16.09 20.47
C ASP A 10 40.21 -15.37 21.64
N ALA A 11 40.26 -14.03 21.65
CA ALA A 11 39.64 -13.18 22.65
C ALA A 11 38.24 -12.66 22.23
N LEU A 12 37.75 -13.06 21.06
CA LEU A 12 36.49 -12.61 20.48
C LEU A 12 35.42 -13.69 20.62
N GLY A 13 34.28 -13.34 21.22
CA GLY A 13 33.06 -14.17 21.18
C GLY A 13 32.14 -13.70 20.06
N VAL A 14 31.73 -14.61 19.18
CA VAL A 14 30.84 -14.31 18.05
C VAL A 14 29.50 -14.99 18.29
N ILE A 15 28.47 -14.21 18.60
CA ILE A 15 27.08 -14.66 18.69
C ILE A 15 26.45 -14.51 17.31
N THR A 16 26.07 -15.63 16.69
CA THR A 16 25.44 -15.65 15.36
C THR A 16 23.98 -16.07 15.47
N LEU A 17 23.09 -15.25 14.94
CA LEU A 17 21.67 -15.57 14.76
C LEU A 17 21.48 -16.16 13.36
N ASP A 18 20.79 -17.29 13.27
CA ASP A 18 20.39 -17.93 12.02
C ASP A 18 18.93 -18.43 12.14
N ASN A 19 18.00 -17.52 11.87
CA ASN A 19 16.56 -17.80 11.86
C ASN A 19 15.96 -17.36 10.52
N SER A 20 16.27 -18.13 9.47
CA SER A 20 15.82 -17.90 8.10
C SER A 20 14.29 -17.69 7.99
N PRO A 21 13.80 -16.81 7.09
CA PRO A 21 14.53 -16.11 6.03
C PRO A 21 14.97 -14.67 6.35
N VAL A 22 14.68 -14.17 7.55
CA VAL A 22 14.87 -12.76 7.92
C VAL A 22 15.35 -12.53 9.37
N ASN A 23 15.78 -13.60 10.05
CA ASN A 23 16.24 -13.62 11.44
C ASN A 23 15.26 -12.93 12.39
N ALA A 24 13.97 -13.23 12.27
CA ALA A 24 12.95 -12.64 13.13
C ALA A 24 13.23 -12.97 14.61
N LEU A 25 13.02 -12.00 15.51
CA LEU A 25 13.25 -12.17 16.96
C LEU A 25 12.09 -12.95 17.62
N SER A 26 11.95 -14.22 17.26
CA SER A 26 11.04 -15.15 17.92
C SER A 26 11.45 -15.39 19.37
N CYS A 27 10.54 -15.95 20.17
CA CYS A 27 10.81 -16.34 21.55
C CYS A 27 12.07 -17.20 21.67
N GLU A 28 12.23 -18.17 20.76
CA GLU A 28 13.41 -19.04 20.68
C GLU A 28 14.70 -18.24 20.45
N VAL A 29 14.69 -17.29 19.51
CA VAL A 29 15.86 -16.44 19.22
C VAL A 29 16.20 -15.53 20.40
N ARG A 30 15.19 -14.95 21.07
CA ARG A 30 15.40 -14.10 22.26
C ARG A 30 16.03 -14.89 23.40
N ALA A 31 15.49 -16.08 23.70
CA ALA A 31 16.03 -16.98 24.71
C ALA A 31 17.46 -17.45 24.35
N GLY A 32 17.68 -17.82 23.09
CA GLY A 32 18.98 -18.21 22.57
C GLY A 32 20.02 -17.09 22.70
N LEU A 33 19.67 -15.86 22.32
CA LEU A 33 20.54 -14.70 22.43
C LEU A 33 20.93 -14.41 23.89
N LEU A 34 19.96 -14.40 24.80
CA LEU A 34 20.23 -14.17 26.23
C LEU A 34 21.14 -15.27 26.82
N ALA A 35 20.89 -16.54 26.49
CA ALA A 35 21.71 -17.65 26.97
C ALA A 35 23.15 -17.59 26.43
N ARG A 36 23.34 -17.31 25.13
CA ARG A 36 24.68 -17.19 24.53
C ARG A 36 25.42 -15.95 25.04
N LEU A 37 24.71 -14.86 25.33
CA LEU A 37 25.29 -13.69 25.96
C LEU A 37 25.81 -14.03 27.36
N GLN A 38 25.00 -14.68 28.20
CA GLN A 38 25.41 -15.09 29.56
C GLN A 38 26.63 -16.02 29.53
N GLU A 39 26.64 -16.99 28.63
CA GLU A 39 27.78 -17.89 28.41
C GLU A 39 29.05 -17.12 28.02
N ALA A 40 28.94 -16.18 27.08
CA ALA A 40 30.07 -15.39 26.62
C ALA A 40 30.57 -14.39 27.68
N LEU A 41 29.68 -13.89 28.55
CA LEU A 41 30.06 -13.05 29.69
C LEU A 41 30.83 -13.83 30.75
N ALA A 42 30.44 -15.08 31.02
CA ALA A 42 31.11 -15.96 31.98
C ALA A 42 32.50 -16.43 31.53
N ASP A 43 32.77 -16.52 30.22
CA ASP A 43 34.10 -16.90 29.71
C ASP A 43 35.11 -15.74 29.83
N GLU A 44 36.01 -15.81 30.82
CA GLU A 44 37.06 -14.81 31.04
C GLU A 44 38.03 -14.63 29.86
N GLY A 45 38.14 -15.63 28.98
CA GLY A 45 38.96 -15.58 27.78
C GLY A 45 38.37 -14.68 26.70
N ILE A 46 37.05 -14.46 26.72
CA ILE A 46 36.38 -13.52 25.82
C ILE A 46 36.49 -12.10 26.38
N LYS A 47 37.07 -11.20 25.60
CA LYS A 47 37.27 -9.77 25.93
C LYS A 47 36.35 -8.83 25.16
N ALA A 48 35.85 -9.26 24.00
CA ALA A 48 34.87 -8.51 23.20
C ALA A 48 33.88 -9.46 22.55
N LEU A 49 32.69 -8.95 22.21
CA LEU A 49 31.63 -9.70 21.55
C LEU A 49 31.26 -9.09 20.20
N VAL A 50 30.90 -9.96 19.26
CA VAL A 50 30.24 -9.58 18.01
C VAL A 50 28.87 -10.24 17.96
N ILE A 51 27.82 -9.46 17.69
CA ILE A 51 26.51 -9.98 17.31
C ILE A 51 26.41 -9.90 15.78
N SER A 52 26.22 -11.06 15.15
CA SER A 52 26.11 -11.20 13.70
C SER A 52 24.90 -12.05 13.33
N CYS A 53 24.55 -12.05 12.04
CA CYS A 53 23.44 -12.81 11.50
C CYS A 53 23.86 -13.56 10.24
N ALA A 54 23.40 -14.78 10.07
CA ALA A 54 23.53 -15.52 8.82
C ALA A 54 22.48 -15.06 7.78
N GLY A 55 22.72 -15.43 6.52
CA GLY A 55 21.80 -15.18 5.42
C GLY A 55 21.80 -13.74 4.90
N ARG A 56 20.69 -13.36 4.26
CA ARG A 56 20.61 -12.14 3.43
C ARG A 56 20.47 -10.81 4.19
N THR A 57 20.28 -10.85 5.50
CA THR A 57 19.93 -9.67 6.30
C THR A 57 20.36 -9.87 7.75
N PHE A 58 20.50 -8.78 8.51
CA PHE A 58 20.57 -8.82 9.96
C PHE A 58 19.22 -9.29 10.53
N VAL A 59 18.52 -8.47 11.30
CA VAL A 59 17.21 -8.78 11.87
C VAL A 59 16.16 -7.86 11.28
N ALA A 60 15.13 -8.42 10.65
CA ALA A 60 14.03 -7.65 10.04
C ALA A 60 12.83 -7.42 10.98
N GLY A 61 13.05 -7.49 12.29
CA GLY A 61 12.06 -7.19 13.33
C GLY A 61 11.67 -8.39 14.20
N ALA A 62 10.63 -8.19 15.00
CA ALA A 62 10.00 -9.26 15.77
C ALA A 62 9.25 -10.24 14.86
N ASP A 63 8.97 -11.44 15.38
CA ASP A 63 8.08 -12.37 14.68
C ASP A 63 6.62 -11.92 14.85
N ILE A 64 6.06 -11.34 13.80
CA ILE A 64 4.69 -10.77 13.82
C ILE A 64 3.64 -11.86 14.10
N ARG A 65 3.94 -13.14 13.87
CA ARG A 65 3.05 -14.26 14.21
C ARG A 65 2.85 -14.41 15.72
N GLU A 66 3.79 -13.92 16.52
CA GLU A 66 3.69 -13.92 17.98
C GLU A 66 2.83 -12.76 18.51
N PHE A 67 2.45 -11.77 17.69
CA PHE A 67 1.75 -10.58 18.18
C PHE A 67 0.29 -10.79 18.57
N ASP A 68 -0.34 -11.85 18.07
CA ASP A 68 -1.70 -12.25 18.47
C ASP A 68 -1.71 -13.32 19.58
N LEU A 69 -0.54 -13.75 20.05
CA LEU A 69 -0.37 -14.70 21.16
C LEU A 69 -0.17 -13.97 22.50
N PRO A 70 -0.27 -14.63 23.66
CA PRO A 70 0.22 -14.06 24.92
C PRO A 70 1.70 -13.67 24.83
N LEU A 71 2.12 -12.63 25.55
CA LEU A 71 3.54 -12.26 25.63
C LEU A 71 4.32 -13.40 26.31
N GLN A 72 5.51 -13.70 25.78
CA GLN A 72 6.36 -14.79 26.27
C GLN A 72 7.74 -14.27 26.64
N GLU A 73 8.22 -14.70 27.81
CA GLU A 73 9.56 -14.45 28.31
C GLU A 73 10.64 -15.28 27.56
N PRO A 74 11.88 -14.79 27.45
CA PRO A 74 12.31 -13.46 27.85
C PRO A 74 11.76 -12.39 26.88
N HIS A 75 11.32 -11.25 27.42
CA HIS A 75 10.86 -10.16 26.58
C HIS A 75 12.06 -9.44 25.94
N LEU A 76 11.86 -8.90 24.74
CA LEU A 76 12.97 -8.21 24.04
C LEU A 76 13.61 -7.09 24.89
N PRO A 77 12.88 -6.21 25.61
CA PRO A 77 13.50 -5.19 26.46
C PRO A 77 14.49 -5.75 27.49
N GLU A 78 14.20 -6.91 28.09
CA GLU A 78 15.07 -7.57 29.08
C GLU A 78 16.35 -8.09 28.43
N VAL A 79 16.23 -8.70 27.25
CA VAL A 79 17.40 -9.15 26.47
C VAL A 79 18.27 -7.96 26.08
N LEU A 80 17.66 -6.85 25.63
CA LEU A 80 18.39 -5.66 25.22
C LEU A 80 19.04 -4.93 26.40
N ALA A 81 18.40 -4.90 27.56
CA ALA A 81 19.00 -4.38 28.78
C ALA A 81 20.24 -5.20 29.18
N ALA A 82 20.20 -6.54 29.04
CA ALA A 82 21.37 -7.39 29.30
C ALA A 82 22.51 -7.16 28.30
N VAL A 83 22.20 -6.96 27.01
CA VAL A 83 23.20 -6.60 25.98
C VAL A 83 23.86 -5.28 26.32
N GLU A 84 23.08 -4.25 26.64
CA GLU A 84 23.58 -2.91 26.93
C GLU A 84 24.34 -2.81 28.27
N ALA A 85 23.98 -3.63 29.26
CA ALA A 85 24.67 -3.71 30.54
C ALA A 85 25.96 -4.55 30.50
N SER A 86 26.34 -5.09 29.33
CA SER A 86 27.51 -5.96 29.22
C SER A 86 28.80 -5.21 29.61
N PRO A 87 29.61 -5.77 30.53
CA PRO A 87 30.92 -5.19 30.86
C PRO A 87 31.94 -5.38 29.73
N LYS A 88 31.66 -6.25 28.75
CA LYS A 88 32.49 -6.49 27.56
C LYS A 88 31.93 -5.66 26.39
N PRO A 89 32.77 -4.99 25.58
CA PRO A 89 32.31 -4.28 24.39
C PRO A 89 31.59 -5.25 23.42
N ILE A 90 30.45 -4.80 22.86
CA ILE A 90 29.62 -5.58 21.93
C ILE A 90 29.50 -4.79 20.64
N VAL A 91 29.89 -5.40 19.52
CA VAL A 91 29.79 -4.84 18.17
C VAL A 91 28.70 -5.57 17.38
N ALA A 92 27.69 -4.86 16.92
CA ALA A 92 26.72 -5.38 15.97
C ALA A 92 27.25 -5.24 14.54
N THR A 93 27.15 -6.33 13.76
CA THR A 93 27.50 -6.35 12.33
C THR A 93 26.23 -6.40 11.49
N LEU A 94 25.97 -5.32 10.77
CA LEU A 94 24.66 -5.01 10.20
C LEU A 94 24.72 -5.13 8.67
N HIS A 95 23.82 -5.92 8.08
CA HIS A 95 23.72 -6.07 6.63
C HIS A 95 22.27 -6.22 6.16
N GLY A 96 22.02 -5.93 4.89
CA GLY A 96 20.69 -6.04 4.28
C GLY A 96 19.67 -5.09 4.92
N THR A 97 18.70 -5.63 5.66
CA THR A 97 17.66 -4.86 6.36
C THR A 97 17.77 -5.00 7.88
N VAL A 98 17.73 -3.86 8.57
CA VAL A 98 17.80 -3.77 10.04
C VAL A 98 16.55 -3.02 10.50
N LEU A 99 15.51 -3.77 10.84
CA LEU A 99 14.16 -3.21 11.02
C LEU A 99 13.60 -3.50 12.41
N GLY A 100 12.86 -2.54 12.95
CA GLY A 100 12.12 -2.66 14.21
C GLY A 100 12.98 -3.19 15.35
N GLY A 101 12.54 -4.27 16.01
CA GLY A 101 13.32 -4.95 17.06
C GLY A 101 14.77 -5.31 16.68
N GLY A 102 15.08 -5.50 15.40
CA GLY A 102 16.45 -5.68 14.93
C GLY A 102 17.31 -4.42 15.01
N LEU A 103 16.71 -3.26 14.72
CA LEU A 103 17.36 -1.99 14.98
C LEU A 103 17.44 -1.71 16.48
N GLU A 104 16.42 -2.04 17.27
CA GLU A 104 16.49 -1.92 18.73
C GLU A 104 17.62 -2.78 19.33
N LEU A 105 17.85 -3.99 18.80
CA LEU A 105 19.01 -4.81 19.16
C LEU A 105 20.34 -4.12 18.82
N ALA A 106 20.45 -3.54 17.62
CA ALA A 106 21.65 -2.80 17.23
C ALA A 106 21.89 -1.56 18.12
N LEU A 107 20.81 -0.87 18.52
CA LEU A 107 20.86 0.29 19.41
C LEU A 107 21.33 -0.08 20.84
N ALA A 108 21.00 -1.28 21.32
CA ALA A 108 21.45 -1.78 22.61
C ALA A 108 22.93 -2.23 22.61
N CYS A 109 23.50 -2.57 21.45
CA CYS A 109 24.93 -2.87 21.33
C CYS A 109 25.78 -1.61 21.57
N HIS A 110 27.04 -1.80 21.96
CA HIS A 110 27.95 -0.66 22.20
C HIS A 110 28.41 -0.03 20.88
N HIS A 111 28.64 -0.83 19.84
CA HIS A 111 29.09 -0.37 18.51
C HIS A 111 28.30 -1.03 17.39
N ARG A 112 28.19 -0.35 16.25
CA ARG A 112 27.40 -0.78 15.08
C ARG A 112 28.21 -0.55 13.82
N ILE A 113 28.54 -1.61 13.09
CA ILE A 113 29.25 -1.56 11.82
C ILE A 113 28.34 -2.12 10.74
N ALA A 114 28.19 -1.40 9.63
CA ALA A 114 27.30 -1.80 8.56
C ALA A 114 28.02 -2.14 7.26
N VAL A 115 27.46 -3.09 6.51
CA VAL A 115 27.80 -3.34 5.11
C VAL A 115 27.13 -2.27 4.25
N THR A 116 27.80 -1.86 3.18
CA THR A 116 27.27 -0.92 2.18
C THR A 116 25.94 -1.43 1.62
N GLY A 117 24.96 -0.55 1.48
CA GLY A 117 23.61 -0.89 1.02
C GLY A 117 22.66 -1.38 2.14
N THR A 118 23.12 -1.43 3.39
CA THR A 118 22.24 -1.70 4.54
C THR A 118 21.19 -0.61 4.72
N THR A 119 19.99 -0.99 5.11
CA THR A 119 18.88 -0.06 5.38
C THR A 119 18.33 -0.24 6.78
N PHE A 120 17.95 0.88 7.41
CA PHE A 120 17.51 0.94 8.81
C PHE A 120 16.12 1.56 8.93
N ALA A 121 15.24 1.01 9.76
CA ALA A 121 13.95 1.65 10.07
C ALA A 121 13.32 1.12 11.36
N LEU A 122 12.42 1.92 11.94
CA LEU A 122 11.47 1.51 12.98
C LEU A 122 10.04 1.58 12.41
N PRO A 123 9.59 0.56 11.65
CA PRO A 123 8.33 0.62 10.89
C PRO A 123 7.10 0.23 11.73
N GLU A 124 7.18 0.14 13.05
CA GLU A 124 6.13 -0.38 13.94
C GLU A 124 4.78 0.33 13.77
N VAL A 125 4.80 1.64 13.50
CA VAL A 125 3.57 2.43 13.24
C VAL A 125 2.76 1.91 12.05
N SER A 126 3.42 1.28 11.06
CA SER A 126 2.73 0.65 9.92
C SER A 126 1.91 -0.59 10.30
N LEU A 127 2.17 -1.16 11.49
CA LEU A 127 1.44 -2.27 12.09
C LEU A 127 0.50 -1.82 13.22
N GLY A 128 0.32 -0.51 13.41
CA GLY A 128 -0.47 0.05 14.51
C GLY A 128 0.22 -0.07 15.87
N LEU A 129 1.54 -0.26 15.87
CA LEU A 129 2.37 -0.41 17.06
C LEU A 129 3.33 0.77 17.20
N ILE A 130 4.14 0.75 18.26
CA ILE A 130 5.29 1.64 18.45
C ILE A 130 6.54 0.78 18.67
N PRO A 131 7.77 1.32 18.54
CA PRO A 131 8.96 0.64 19.06
C PRO A 131 8.77 0.38 20.56
N GLY A 132 9.07 -0.84 21.00
CA GLY A 132 8.68 -1.33 22.32
C GLY A 132 9.79 -2.02 23.10
N ALA A 133 11.04 -1.88 22.65
CA ALA A 133 12.25 -2.39 23.30
C ALA A 133 13.36 -1.33 23.37
N GLY A 134 12.97 -0.07 23.49
CA GLY A 134 13.81 1.10 23.73
C GLY A 134 14.16 1.87 22.47
N GLY A 135 13.56 1.55 21.32
CA GLY A 135 13.77 2.29 20.08
C GLY A 135 13.41 3.77 20.21
N THR A 136 12.34 4.11 20.93
CA THR A 136 11.94 5.52 21.14
C THR A 136 12.84 6.26 22.10
N GLN A 137 13.66 5.54 22.87
CA GLN A 137 14.56 6.11 23.87
C GLN A 137 16.01 6.17 23.37
N ARG A 138 16.52 5.09 22.77
CA ARG A 138 17.92 4.98 22.33
C ARG A 138 18.19 5.69 21.00
N LEU A 139 17.25 5.61 20.04
CA LEU A 139 17.44 6.22 18.73
C LEU A 139 17.70 7.75 18.79
N PRO A 140 16.89 8.57 19.49
CA PRO A 140 17.12 10.03 19.52
C PRO A 140 18.43 10.43 20.22
N ARG A 141 19.01 9.56 21.07
CA ARG A 141 20.32 9.76 21.70
C ARG A 141 21.50 9.52 20.74
N LEU A 142 21.26 8.84 19.61
CA LEU A 142 22.27 8.65 18.56
C LEU A 142 22.09 9.66 17.42
N VAL A 143 20.87 9.75 16.88
CA VAL A 143 20.61 10.49 15.62
C VAL A 143 19.96 11.85 15.82
N GLY A 144 19.67 12.23 17.06
CA GLY A 144 18.90 13.43 17.40
C GLY A 144 17.39 13.25 17.27
N ALA A 145 16.63 14.10 17.99
CA ALA A 145 15.18 14.02 18.04
C ALA A 145 14.46 14.20 16.67
N PRO A 146 14.87 15.13 15.78
CA PRO A 146 14.18 15.33 14.50
C PRO A 146 14.25 14.11 13.56
N LEU A 147 15.42 13.47 13.43
CA LEU A 147 15.55 12.28 12.60
C LEU A 147 14.87 11.05 13.24
N ALA A 148 14.93 10.94 14.57
CA ALA A 148 14.19 9.90 15.29
C ALA A 148 12.67 10.03 15.09
N LEU A 149 12.13 11.25 15.06
CA LEU A 149 10.71 11.51 14.74
C LEU A 149 10.32 10.96 13.37
N ASP A 150 11.11 11.25 12.34
CA ASP A 150 10.85 10.77 10.98
C ASP A 150 10.90 9.23 10.90
N MET A 151 11.84 8.60 11.61
CA MET A 151 11.97 7.14 11.63
C MET A 151 10.87 6.45 12.43
N ILE A 152 10.55 6.95 13.64
CA ILE A 152 9.62 6.31 14.58
C ILE A 152 8.16 6.61 14.23
N VAL A 153 7.83 7.88 14.02
CA VAL A 153 6.44 8.33 13.77
C VAL A 153 6.14 8.28 12.28
N GLY A 154 7.12 8.60 11.44
CA GLY A 154 6.97 8.60 9.98
C GLY A 154 7.25 7.24 9.33
N GLY A 155 7.89 6.30 10.04
CA GLY A 155 8.31 5.02 9.49
C GLY A 155 9.39 5.13 8.41
N ALA A 156 10.15 6.22 8.39
CA ALA A 156 11.16 6.49 7.37
C ALA A 156 12.28 5.43 7.39
N ARG A 157 12.77 5.10 6.19
CA ARG A 157 13.96 4.25 6.01
C ARG A 157 15.19 5.13 5.86
N LEU A 158 16.28 4.71 6.49
CA LEU A 158 17.59 5.36 6.40
C LEU A 158 18.56 4.46 5.62
N ASP A 159 19.27 5.02 4.65
CA ASP A 159 20.38 4.33 4.01
C ASP A 159 21.65 4.37 4.88
N ALA A 160 22.58 3.45 4.62
CA ALA A 160 23.80 3.33 5.42
C ALA A 160 24.72 4.56 5.40
N GLY A 161 24.74 5.33 4.31
CA GLY A 161 25.54 6.55 4.22
C GLY A 161 25.00 7.64 5.15
N VAL A 162 23.68 7.86 5.11
CA VAL A 162 23.01 8.80 6.01
C VAL A 162 23.05 8.31 7.45
N ALA A 163 22.93 6.99 7.69
CA ALA A 163 23.08 6.40 9.01
C ALA A 163 24.45 6.67 9.63
N LEU A 164 25.53 6.61 8.84
CA LEU A 164 26.88 6.95 9.29
C LEU A 164 26.99 8.44 9.64
N ALA A 165 26.53 9.31 8.73
CA ALA A 165 26.57 10.75 8.93
C ALA A 165 25.76 11.21 10.15
N ALA A 166 24.63 10.54 10.43
CA ALA A 166 23.78 10.81 11.58
C ALA A 166 24.28 10.17 12.89
N GLY A 167 25.34 9.37 12.88
CA GLY A 167 25.87 8.70 14.06
C GLY A 167 25.07 7.47 14.53
N LEU A 168 24.17 6.94 13.68
CA LEU A 168 23.47 5.67 13.97
C LEU A 168 24.46 4.49 13.94
N ILE A 169 25.37 4.49 12.96
CA ILE A 169 26.44 3.49 12.83
C ILE A 169 27.81 4.16 12.98
N ASP A 170 28.80 3.36 13.35
CA ASP A 170 30.16 3.81 13.66
C ASP A 170 31.16 3.52 12.54
N GLY A 171 30.79 2.64 11.62
CA GLY A 171 31.60 2.26 10.48
C GLY A 171 30.76 1.70 9.36
N LEU A 172 31.22 1.93 8.14
CA LEU A 172 30.59 1.48 6.90
C LEU A 172 31.66 0.85 6.01
N GLY A 173 31.43 -0.37 5.55
CA GLY A 173 32.40 -1.10 4.72
C GLY A 173 31.75 -2.00 3.68
N GLN A 174 32.58 -2.73 2.93
CA GLN A 174 32.15 -3.78 2.00
C GLN A 174 32.72 -5.13 2.45
N GLY A 175 32.08 -6.22 2.03
CA GLY A 175 32.50 -7.58 2.35
C GLY A 175 31.66 -8.24 3.44
N GLU A 176 32.20 -9.32 4.01
CA GLU A 176 31.49 -10.15 4.99
C GLU A 176 31.28 -9.40 6.33
N PRO A 177 30.07 -9.46 6.92
CA PRO A 177 29.75 -8.72 8.15
C PRO A 177 30.74 -8.98 9.29
N LEU A 178 31.12 -10.25 9.53
CA LEU A 178 32.04 -10.61 10.61
C LEU A 178 33.44 -10.05 10.39
N ALA A 179 33.94 -10.07 9.15
CA ALA A 179 35.26 -9.54 8.81
C ALA A 179 35.32 -8.03 9.11
N LEU A 180 34.25 -7.28 8.80
CA LEU A 180 34.16 -5.85 9.11
C LEU A 180 34.27 -5.55 10.60
N ALA A 181 33.61 -6.33 11.47
CA ALA A 181 33.77 -6.16 12.91
C ALA A 181 35.17 -6.53 13.41
N GLN A 182 35.78 -7.57 12.85
CA GLN A 182 37.15 -7.95 13.22
C GLN A 182 38.14 -6.82 12.87
N THR A 183 38.02 -6.23 11.69
CA THR A 183 38.83 -5.05 11.30
C THR A 183 38.58 -3.88 12.25
N PHE A 184 37.31 -3.55 12.53
CA PHE A 184 36.97 -2.46 13.45
C PHE A 184 37.56 -2.66 14.86
N LEU A 185 37.50 -3.88 15.39
CA LEU A 185 38.08 -4.22 16.69
C LEU A 185 39.61 -4.17 16.71
N GLN A 186 40.27 -4.54 15.60
CA GLN A 186 41.73 -4.44 15.45
C GLN A 186 42.20 -2.98 15.40
N GLU A 187 41.44 -2.11 14.74
CA GLU A 187 41.73 -0.68 14.62
C GLU A 187 41.47 0.09 15.93
N GLN A 188 40.67 -0.46 16.84
CA GLN A 188 40.34 0.15 18.14
C GLN A 188 40.71 -0.76 19.32
N PRO A 189 42.02 -0.93 19.60
CA PRO A 189 42.46 -1.70 20.76
C PRO A 189 41.96 -1.04 22.05
N GLY A 190 41.34 -1.83 22.93
CA GLY A 190 40.77 -1.32 24.19
C GLY A 190 39.40 -0.66 24.03
N LEU A 191 38.65 -1.02 22.98
CA LEU A 191 37.27 -0.56 22.74
C LEU A 191 36.43 -0.59 24.03
N ALA A 192 35.93 0.58 24.43
CA ALA A 192 35.14 0.72 25.65
C ALA A 192 33.69 0.27 25.45
N SER A 193 33.06 -0.22 26.52
CA SER A 193 31.59 -0.26 26.57
C SER A 193 31.07 1.18 26.58
N ARG A 194 30.06 1.46 25.74
CA ARG A 194 29.36 2.75 25.69
C ARG A 194 27.85 2.53 25.52
N PRO A 195 27.14 2.32 26.64
CA PRO A 195 25.69 2.15 26.64
C PRO A 195 24.99 3.31 25.94
N THR A 196 24.06 3.03 25.03
CA THR A 196 23.36 4.09 24.29
C THR A 196 22.39 4.85 25.20
N GLY A 197 21.77 4.17 26.17
CA GLY A 197 20.87 4.77 27.15
C GLY A 197 21.52 5.82 28.07
N GLU A 198 22.83 5.71 28.31
CA GLU A 198 23.61 6.66 29.10
C GLU A 198 24.07 7.89 28.29
N ARG A 199 23.90 7.88 26.97
CA ARG A 199 24.28 9.03 26.13
C ARG A 199 23.31 10.18 26.33
N HIS A 200 23.86 11.39 26.40
CA HIS A 200 23.05 12.60 26.38
C HIS A 200 22.43 12.81 25.01
N LEU A 201 21.16 13.18 25.00
CA LEU A 201 20.45 13.62 23.82
C LEU A 201 21.02 14.97 23.36
N ALA A 202 21.36 15.09 22.08
CA ALA A 202 21.90 16.32 21.51
C ALA A 202 20.85 17.45 21.57
N PRO A 203 21.22 18.69 21.94
CA PRO A 203 20.31 19.83 21.93
C PRO A 203 19.63 20.01 20.57
N PHE A 204 18.36 20.39 20.58
CA PHE A 204 17.57 20.62 19.37
C PHE A 204 16.55 21.74 19.60
N ASP A 205 16.05 22.31 18.51
CA ASP A 205 14.97 23.28 18.55
C ASP A 205 13.62 22.57 18.76
N LEU A 206 13.05 22.75 19.97
CA LEU A 206 11.79 22.14 20.35
C LEU A 206 10.60 22.70 19.58
N GLU A 207 10.60 23.99 19.21
CA GLU A 207 9.51 24.60 18.47
C GLU A 207 9.46 24.06 17.04
N ALA A 208 10.63 23.96 16.40
CA ALA A 208 10.78 23.34 15.08
C ALA A 208 10.39 21.86 15.09
N PHE A 209 10.81 21.11 16.11
CA PHE A 209 10.41 19.71 16.31
C PHE A 209 8.89 19.56 16.41
N GLU A 210 8.24 20.37 17.24
CA GLU A 210 6.79 20.33 17.42
C GLU A 210 6.04 20.73 16.14
N ALA A 211 6.58 21.66 15.36
CA ALA A 211 6.04 22.00 14.04
C ALA A 211 6.16 20.82 13.06
N GLN A 212 7.30 20.13 13.03
CA GLN A 212 7.52 18.93 12.21
C GLN A 212 6.56 17.80 12.63
N ALA A 213 6.41 17.54 13.93
CA ALA A 213 5.52 16.52 14.46
C ALA A 213 4.06 16.79 14.08
N ARG A 214 3.59 18.04 14.22
CA ARG A 214 2.24 18.45 13.77
C ARG A 214 2.07 18.25 12.26
N ALA A 215 3.06 18.62 11.46
CA ALA A 215 3.00 18.45 10.01
C ALA A 215 2.96 16.98 9.58
N LEU A 216 3.63 16.10 10.32
CA LEU A 216 3.63 14.66 10.10
C LEU A 216 2.27 14.03 10.48
N LEU A 217 1.77 14.31 11.69
CA LEU A 217 0.49 13.76 12.17
C LEU A 217 -0.71 14.21 11.33
N ARG A 218 -0.69 15.43 10.76
CA ARG A 218 -1.73 15.90 9.82
C ARG A 218 -1.90 15.01 8.59
N LYS A 219 -0.87 14.24 8.22
CA LYS A 219 -0.91 13.30 7.07
C LYS A 219 -1.40 11.91 7.48
N LEU A 220 -1.64 11.67 8.76
CA LEU A 220 -2.01 10.37 9.34
C LEU A 220 -3.33 10.48 10.12
N PRO A 221 -4.41 11.05 9.54
CA PRO A 221 -5.68 11.22 10.24
C PRO A 221 -6.23 9.86 10.66
N GLY A 222 -6.86 9.82 11.84
CA GLY A 222 -7.49 8.62 12.39
C GLY A 222 -6.54 7.56 12.93
N GLN A 223 -5.23 7.64 12.70
CA GLN A 223 -4.26 6.64 13.18
C GLN A 223 -3.80 6.93 14.60
N GLU A 224 -3.92 5.95 15.49
CA GLU A 224 -3.58 6.13 16.90
C GLU A 224 -2.09 5.91 17.20
N ALA A 225 -1.46 4.94 16.53
CA ALA A 225 -0.09 4.54 16.81
C ALA A 225 0.95 5.67 16.62
N PRO A 226 0.89 6.51 15.55
CA PRO A 226 1.80 7.64 15.40
C PRO A 226 1.73 8.65 16.55
N VAL A 227 0.53 8.89 17.11
CA VAL A 227 0.33 9.81 18.24
C VAL A 227 1.00 9.26 19.50
N GLN A 228 0.81 7.96 19.77
CA GLN A 228 1.42 7.28 20.92
C GLN A 228 2.94 7.09 20.74
N ALA A 229 3.42 6.92 19.51
CA ALA A 229 4.84 6.86 19.20
C ALA A 229 5.54 8.20 19.47
N LEU A 230 4.88 9.31 19.12
CA LEU A 230 5.34 10.66 19.46
C LEU A 230 5.38 10.87 20.98
N GLU A 231 4.37 10.38 21.70
CA GLU A 231 4.34 10.43 23.16
C GLU A 231 5.51 9.67 23.78
N ALA A 232 5.76 8.43 23.34
CA ALA A 232 6.89 7.63 23.78
C ALA A 232 8.23 8.33 23.48
N LEU A 233 8.38 8.88 22.27
CA LEU A 233 9.58 9.61 21.85
C LEU A 233 9.86 10.82 22.75
N ARG A 234 8.84 11.60 23.14
CA ARG A 234 9.01 12.73 24.07
C ARG A 234 9.58 12.32 25.43
N GLY A 235 9.30 11.09 25.87
CA GLY A 235 9.91 10.50 27.06
C GLY A 235 11.44 10.58 27.07
N ALA A 236 12.09 10.58 25.91
CA ALA A 236 13.54 10.60 25.80
C ALA A 236 14.20 11.86 26.40
N TRP A 237 13.47 12.98 26.50
CA TRP A 237 13.93 14.22 27.12
C TRP A 237 13.02 14.74 28.25
N GLN A 238 11.86 14.12 28.49
CA GLN A 238 10.93 14.50 29.55
C GLN A 238 11.05 13.65 30.82
N LEU A 239 11.61 12.44 30.71
CA LEU A 239 11.68 11.47 31.80
C LEU A 239 13.11 10.92 31.95
N PRO A 240 13.49 10.45 33.16
CA PRO A 240 14.66 9.60 33.33
C PRO A 240 14.59 8.35 32.43
N PHE A 241 15.73 7.86 31.94
CA PHE A 241 15.77 6.78 30.94
C PHE A 241 14.95 5.54 31.34
N ASN A 242 15.11 5.07 32.59
CA ASN A 242 14.38 3.89 33.07
C ASN A 242 12.87 4.11 33.14
N GLU A 243 12.42 5.30 33.56
CA GLU A 243 10.99 5.65 33.58
C GLU A 243 10.43 5.76 32.15
N ALA A 244 11.21 6.32 31.23
CA ALA A 244 10.84 6.41 29.82
C ALA A 244 10.74 5.03 29.15
N MET A 245 11.62 4.08 29.49
CA MET A 245 11.55 2.69 29.04
C MET A 245 10.29 1.98 29.54
N VAL A 246 9.89 2.20 30.80
CA VAL A 246 8.62 1.69 31.34
C VAL A 246 7.44 2.28 30.58
N ARG A 247 7.44 3.60 30.37
CA ARG A 247 6.36 4.28 29.64
C ARG A 247 6.22 3.77 28.20
N GLU A 248 7.34 3.63 27.48
CA GLU A 248 7.35 3.04 26.13
C GLU A 248 6.71 1.65 26.14
N ARG A 249 7.07 0.81 27.12
CA ARG A 249 6.55 -0.55 27.20
C ARG A 249 5.06 -0.59 27.47
N GLU A 250 4.54 0.24 28.36
CA GLU A 250 3.09 0.37 28.62
C GLU A 250 2.33 0.74 27.35
N LEU A 251 2.83 1.76 26.62
CA LEU A 251 2.24 2.23 25.37
C LEU A 251 2.26 1.12 24.30
N PHE A 252 3.37 0.39 24.17
CA PHE A 252 3.47 -0.75 23.25
C PHE A 252 2.42 -1.82 23.55
N VAL A 253 2.31 -2.25 24.81
CA VAL A 253 1.36 -3.29 25.23
C VAL A 253 -0.08 -2.85 24.95
N ALA A 254 -0.43 -1.61 25.31
CA ALA A 254 -1.77 -1.07 25.05
C ALA A 254 -2.10 -0.99 23.55
N ARG A 255 -1.12 -0.73 22.68
CA ARG A 255 -1.34 -0.71 21.22
C ARG A 255 -1.50 -2.10 20.63
N ARG A 256 -0.75 -3.10 21.13
CA ARG A 256 -0.75 -4.48 20.61
C ARG A 256 -2.14 -5.08 20.48
N GLU A 257 -3.01 -4.80 21.46
CA GLU A 257 -4.38 -5.31 21.57
C GLU A 257 -5.43 -4.43 20.87
N SER A 258 -5.03 -3.26 20.36
CA SER A 258 -5.96 -2.32 19.73
C SER A 258 -6.58 -2.86 18.43
N ALA A 259 -7.79 -2.39 18.12
CA ALA A 259 -8.47 -2.72 16.86
C ALA A 259 -7.65 -2.31 15.63
N GLN A 260 -7.01 -1.12 15.66
CA GLN A 260 -6.17 -0.67 14.56
C GLN A 260 -4.93 -1.55 14.35
N ALA A 261 -4.30 -2.02 15.43
CA ALA A 261 -3.15 -2.91 15.31
C ALA A 261 -3.54 -4.27 14.73
N ARG A 262 -4.68 -4.85 15.13
CA ARG A 262 -5.22 -6.09 14.51
C ARG A 262 -5.51 -5.89 13.02
N ALA A 263 -6.16 -4.79 12.67
CA ALA A 263 -6.46 -4.42 11.29
C ALA A 263 -5.20 -4.24 10.42
N LEU A 264 -4.18 -3.53 10.92
CA LEU A 264 -2.93 -3.32 10.18
C LEU A 264 -2.09 -4.60 10.07
N ARG A 265 -2.12 -5.48 11.08
CA ARG A 265 -1.53 -6.83 10.97
C ARG A 265 -2.25 -7.68 9.91
N HIS A 266 -3.58 -7.65 9.85
CA HIS A 266 -4.35 -8.29 8.78
C HIS A 266 -3.87 -7.83 7.40
N VAL A 267 -3.77 -6.51 7.17
CA VAL A 267 -3.28 -5.96 5.90
C VAL A 267 -1.86 -6.43 5.59
N PHE A 268 -0.97 -6.46 6.58
CA PHE A 268 0.40 -6.94 6.38
C PHE A 268 0.44 -8.41 5.95
N PHE A 269 -0.33 -9.28 6.60
CA PHE A 269 -0.42 -10.69 6.22
C PHE A 269 -1.11 -10.90 4.88
N ALA A 270 -2.12 -10.10 4.57
CA ALA A 270 -2.79 -10.05 3.27
C ALA A 270 -1.79 -9.78 2.13
N GLU A 271 -1.01 -8.70 2.24
CA GLU A 271 0.01 -8.31 1.26
C GLU A 271 1.07 -9.43 1.09
N ARG A 272 1.52 -10.04 2.18
CA ARG A 272 2.49 -11.15 2.14
C ARG A 272 1.92 -12.41 1.52
N ALA A 273 0.67 -12.75 1.82
CA ALA A 273 -0.02 -13.91 1.26
C ALA A 273 -0.23 -13.75 -0.24
N LEU A 274 -0.57 -12.54 -0.71
CA LEU A 274 -0.62 -12.23 -2.14
C LEU A 274 0.75 -12.40 -2.80
N ALA A 275 1.81 -11.78 -2.27
CA ALA A 275 3.16 -11.92 -2.83
C ALA A 275 3.65 -13.38 -2.82
N GLY A 276 3.26 -14.17 -1.81
CA GLY A 276 3.52 -15.61 -1.74
C GLY A 276 2.86 -16.39 -2.88
N ARG A 277 1.57 -16.11 -3.13
CA ARG A 277 0.82 -16.73 -4.23
C ARG A 277 1.36 -16.33 -5.60
N ASN A 278 1.72 -15.06 -5.79
CA ASN A 278 2.30 -14.58 -7.05
C ASN A 278 3.62 -15.29 -7.38
N ARG A 279 4.48 -15.52 -6.37
CA ARG A 279 5.70 -16.34 -6.54
C ARG A 279 5.39 -17.80 -6.84
N ALA A 280 4.36 -18.37 -6.19
CA ALA A 280 3.94 -19.74 -6.46
C ALA A 280 3.41 -19.90 -7.89
N LEU A 281 2.64 -18.93 -8.39
CA LEU A 281 2.18 -18.84 -9.78
C LEU A 281 3.38 -18.82 -10.75
N ALA A 282 4.37 -17.96 -10.51
CA ALA A 282 5.57 -17.87 -11.34
C ALA A 282 6.41 -19.17 -11.33
N LYS A 283 6.37 -19.93 -10.23
CA LYS A 283 7.01 -21.25 -10.15
C LYS A 283 6.24 -22.32 -10.92
N ALA A 284 4.91 -22.29 -10.86
CA ALA A 284 4.04 -23.26 -11.55
C ALA A 284 4.01 -23.04 -13.07
N ALA A 285 4.05 -21.79 -13.51
CA ALA A 285 4.13 -21.40 -14.91
C ALA A 285 5.21 -20.32 -15.06
N PRO A 286 6.44 -20.69 -15.48
CA PRO A 286 7.54 -19.75 -15.65
C PRO A 286 7.15 -18.53 -16.50
N PRO A 287 7.36 -17.29 -16.01
CA PRO A 287 7.10 -16.08 -16.78
C PRO A 287 7.92 -16.03 -18.08
N LEU A 288 7.34 -15.42 -19.10
CA LEU A 288 8.01 -15.11 -20.36
C LEU A 288 8.97 -13.93 -20.16
N GLU A 289 10.08 -13.94 -20.88
CA GLU A 289 11.08 -12.86 -20.83
C GLU A 289 10.52 -11.59 -21.48
N LEU A 290 10.64 -10.44 -20.80
CA LEU A 290 10.24 -9.13 -21.32
C LEU A 290 11.47 -8.24 -21.51
N ARG A 291 11.91 -8.08 -22.76
CA ARG A 291 13.03 -7.22 -23.16
C ARG A 291 12.57 -5.83 -23.59
N GLN A 292 11.43 -5.75 -24.25
CA GLN A 292 10.82 -4.48 -24.66
C GLN A 292 9.29 -4.54 -24.60
N VAL A 293 8.68 -3.45 -24.17
CA VAL A 293 7.21 -3.31 -24.07
C VAL A 293 6.74 -2.14 -24.93
N ALA A 294 5.64 -2.31 -25.65
CA ALA A 294 4.94 -1.20 -26.30
C ALA A 294 3.73 -0.75 -25.49
N VAL A 295 3.45 0.56 -25.49
CA VAL A 295 2.23 1.14 -24.92
C VAL A 295 1.51 1.89 -26.03
N ILE A 296 0.25 1.53 -26.29
CA ILE A 296 -0.56 2.14 -27.36
C ILE A 296 -1.49 3.21 -26.78
N GLY A 297 -1.37 4.43 -27.28
CA GLY A 297 -2.05 5.63 -26.78
C GLY A 297 -1.13 6.47 -25.89
N ALA A 298 -0.88 7.72 -26.27
CA ALA A 298 0.00 8.65 -25.53
C ALA A 298 -0.77 9.61 -24.62
N GLY A 299 -2.00 9.24 -24.25
CA GLY A 299 -2.80 9.96 -23.27
C GLY A 299 -2.25 9.86 -21.84
N LEU A 300 -3.09 10.26 -20.86
CA LEU A 300 -2.74 10.25 -19.44
C LEU A 300 -2.31 8.85 -18.96
N MET A 301 -3.11 7.82 -19.27
CA MET A 301 -2.83 6.45 -18.84
C MET A 301 -1.59 5.88 -19.53
N GLY A 302 -1.50 5.96 -20.86
CA GLY A 302 -0.37 5.38 -21.58
C GLY A 302 0.97 6.05 -21.23
N SER A 303 1.01 7.37 -21.05
CA SER A 303 2.20 8.06 -20.57
C SER A 303 2.58 7.65 -19.14
N GLY A 304 1.59 7.48 -18.25
CA GLY A 304 1.82 6.99 -16.89
C GLY A 304 2.30 5.53 -16.83
N ILE A 305 1.79 4.66 -17.71
CA ILE A 305 2.23 3.26 -17.85
C ILE A 305 3.67 3.22 -18.40
N ALA A 306 3.99 4.03 -19.40
CA ALA A 306 5.35 4.15 -19.93
C ALA A 306 6.35 4.61 -18.85
N LEU A 307 5.95 5.56 -17.99
CA LEU A 307 6.74 5.96 -16.83
C LEU A 307 6.95 4.81 -15.83
N CYS A 308 5.93 3.97 -15.58
CA CYS A 308 6.09 2.79 -14.71
C CYS A 308 7.16 1.85 -15.26
N LEU A 309 7.06 1.50 -16.55
CA LEU A 309 7.97 0.60 -17.24
C LEU A 309 9.42 1.14 -17.23
N ALA A 310 9.61 2.41 -17.59
CA ALA A 310 10.93 3.04 -17.61
C ALA A 310 11.57 3.13 -16.22
N ASN A 311 10.79 3.44 -15.18
CA ASN A 311 11.29 3.45 -13.80
C ASN A 311 11.72 2.05 -13.31
N ALA A 312 11.14 0.98 -13.88
CA ALA A 312 11.53 -0.41 -13.64
C ALA A 312 12.67 -0.91 -14.56
N GLY A 313 13.27 -0.01 -15.36
CA GLY A 313 14.36 -0.32 -16.27
C GLY A 313 13.94 -1.10 -17.51
N ILE A 314 12.68 -0.97 -17.95
CA ILE A 314 12.16 -1.70 -19.12
C ILE A 314 12.12 -0.76 -20.33
N PRO A 315 12.85 -1.07 -21.41
CA PRO A 315 12.73 -0.36 -22.68
C PRO A 315 11.28 -0.31 -23.16
N THR A 316 10.81 0.89 -23.47
CA THR A 316 9.40 1.15 -23.77
C THR A 316 9.23 1.90 -25.09
N VAL A 317 8.26 1.48 -25.88
CA VAL A 317 7.83 2.15 -27.12
C VAL A 317 6.45 2.76 -26.89
N LEU A 318 6.38 4.08 -26.76
CA LEU A 318 5.10 4.80 -26.67
C LEU A 318 4.60 5.11 -28.08
N ILE A 319 3.43 4.57 -28.43
CA ILE A 319 2.88 4.64 -29.78
C ILE A 319 1.57 5.43 -29.77
N ASP A 320 1.43 6.42 -30.64
CA ASP A 320 0.15 7.08 -30.90
C ASP A 320 0.11 7.58 -32.35
N THR A 321 -1.02 7.38 -33.02
CA THR A 321 -1.21 7.79 -34.42
C THR A 321 -1.26 9.30 -34.59
N GLN A 322 -1.50 10.05 -33.50
CA GLN A 322 -1.57 11.51 -33.52
C GLN A 322 -0.25 12.11 -33.00
N PRO A 323 0.54 12.81 -33.84
CA PRO A 323 1.78 13.46 -33.40
C PRO A 323 1.59 14.39 -32.20
N ARG A 324 0.48 15.15 -32.18
CA ARG A 324 0.13 16.03 -31.05
C ARG A 324 -0.14 15.27 -29.75
N ALA A 325 -0.63 14.04 -29.82
CA ALA A 325 -0.83 13.22 -28.62
C ALA A 325 0.52 12.74 -28.07
N LEU A 326 1.45 12.32 -28.95
CA LEU A 326 2.82 11.99 -28.55
C LEU A 326 3.54 13.16 -27.91
N GLU A 327 3.42 14.38 -28.47
CA GLU A 327 4.00 15.59 -27.90
C GLU A 327 3.50 15.85 -26.47
N ARG A 328 2.19 15.74 -26.24
CA ARG A 328 1.60 15.88 -24.89
C ARG A 328 2.06 14.77 -23.94
N GLY A 329 2.10 13.52 -24.41
CA GLY A 329 2.59 12.40 -23.62
C GLY A 329 4.05 12.58 -23.22
N ARG A 330 4.89 13.04 -24.15
CA ARG A 330 6.30 13.36 -23.90
C ARG A 330 6.46 14.50 -22.90
N ALA A 331 5.69 15.58 -23.03
CA ALA A 331 5.70 16.67 -22.06
C ALA A 331 5.32 16.21 -20.64
N THR A 332 4.37 15.27 -20.53
CA THR A 332 3.98 14.65 -19.26
C THR A 332 5.13 13.84 -18.63
N ILE A 333 5.82 13.05 -19.46
CA ILE A 333 6.99 12.26 -19.05
C ILE A 333 8.13 13.18 -18.57
N ASP A 334 8.45 14.21 -19.35
CA ASP A 334 9.53 15.14 -19.02
C ASP A 334 9.20 15.91 -17.72
N SER A 335 7.97 16.38 -17.56
CA SER A 335 7.50 17.05 -16.33
C SER A 335 7.61 16.16 -15.09
N TYR A 336 7.30 14.86 -15.22
CA TYR A 336 7.46 13.90 -14.13
C TYR A 336 8.93 13.81 -13.67
N PHE A 337 9.87 13.67 -14.61
CA PHE A 337 11.29 13.57 -14.26
C PHE A 337 11.84 14.87 -13.70
N SER A 338 11.48 16.03 -14.27
CA SER A 338 11.84 17.34 -13.70
C SER A 338 11.32 17.49 -12.26
N GLY A 339 10.09 17.06 -12.00
CA GLY A 339 9.50 17.08 -10.65
C GLY A 339 10.17 16.11 -9.67
N ALA A 340 10.62 14.94 -10.15
CA ALA A 340 11.36 13.97 -9.33
C ALA A 340 12.77 14.48 -8.97
N LEU A 341 13.46 15.13 -9.92
CA LEU A 341 14.74 15.79 -9.71
C LEU A 341 14.64 16.93 -8.70
N ALA A 342 13.66 17.83 -8.87
CA ALA A 342 13.44 18.96 -7.97
C ALA A 342 13.14 18.52 -6.52
N LYS A 343 12.58 17.32 -6.34
CA LYS A 343 12.29 16.71 -5.03
C LYS A 343 13.41 15.82 -4.51
N GLY A 344 14.56 15.75 -5.19
CA GLY A 344 15.69 14.89 -4.82
C GLY A 344 15.38 13.39 -4.86
N ARG A 345 14.32 12.96 -5.55
CA ARG A 345 13.94 11.54 -5.65
C ARG A 345 14.76 10.77 -6.69
N LEU A 346 15.38 11.50 -7.61
CA LEU A 346 16.29 10.97 -8.64
C LEU A 346 17.48 11.91 -8.80
N THR A 347 18.62 11.37 -9.22
CA THR A 347 19.74 12.17 -9.74
C THR A 347 19.52 12.50 -11.22
N ALA A 348 20.27 13.49 -11.75
CA ALA A 348 20.22 13.88 -13.15
C ALA A 348 20.52 12.70 -14.09
N GLU A 349 21.50 11.87 -13.72
CA GLU A 349 21.92 10.68 -14.46
C GLU A 349 20.80 9.62 -14.46
N GLN A 350 20.17 9.38 -13.30
CA GLN A 350 19.06 8.44 -13.19
C GLN A 350 17.84 8.88 -14.01
N ALA A 351 17.50 10.17 -13.96
CA ALA A 351 16.39 10.71 -14.74
C ALA A 351 16.66 10.60 -16.25
N SER A 352 17.86 10.98 -16.70
CA SER A 352 18.28 10.87 -18.11
C SER A 352 18.26 9.42 -18.60
N ALA A 353 18.85 8.50 -17.83
CA ALA A 353 18.90 7.07 -18.18
C ALA A 353 17.49 6.47 -18.31
N ARG A 354 16.56 6.81 -17.41
CA ARG A 354 15.17 6.33 -17.47
C ARG A 354 14.39 6.96 -18.62
N ALA A 355 14.56 8.26 -18.86
CA ALA A 355 13.91 8.93 -19.98
C ALA A 355 14.36 8.38 -21.33
N ALA A 356 15.63 7.97 -21.46
CA ALA A 356 16.18 7.36 -22.66
C ALA A 356 15.59 5.96 -22.97
N LEU A 357 14.99 5.29 -21.99
CA LEU A 357 14.29 4.02 -22.20
C LEU A 357 12.96 4.18 -22.95
N ILE A 358 12.41 5.40 -23.03
CA ILE A 358 11.12 5.65 -23.70
C ILE A 358 11.37 6.24 -25.09
N ARG A 359 11.12 5.43 -26.13
CA ARG A 359 11.06 5.92 -27.52
C ARG A 359 9.61 6.16 -27.92
N CYS A 360 9.36 7.21 -28.71
CA CYS A 360 8.05 7.46 -29.31
C CYS A 360 8.00 6.94 -30.75
N ALA A 361 6.84 6.47 -31.19
CA ALA A 361 6.59 6.11 -32.59
C ALA A 361 5.16 6.48 -33.00
N ILE A 362 4.98 6.84 -34.27
CA ILE A 362 3.67 7.18 -34.85
C ILE A 362 3.00 6.00 -35.56
N ASP A 363 3.79 4.98 -35.92
CA ASP A 363 3.34 3.81 -36.65
C ASP A 363 3.19 2.61 -35.71
N LEU A 364 2.04 1.94 -35.79
CA LEU A 364 1.74 0.74 -35.04
C LEU A 364 2.68 -0.41 -35.40
N ALA A 365 3.29 -0.42 -36.60
CA ALA A 365 4.30 -1.40 -36.99
C ALA A 365 5.52 -1.45 -36.04
N ALA A 366 5.72 -0.41 -35.22
CA ALA A 366 6.77 -0.40 -34.19
C ALA A 366 6.59 -1.48 -33.09
N VAL A 367 5.46 -2.20 -33.05
CA VAL A 367 5.24 -3.35 -32.16
C VAL A 367 5.87 -4.66 -32.64
N ALA A 368 6.46 -4.71 -33.85
CA ALA A 368 6.91 -5.96 -34.44
C ALA A 368 7.86 -6.78 -33.56
N GLU A 369 8.77 -6.10 -32.84
CA GLU A 369 9.84 -6.74 -32.05
C GLU A 369 9.57 -6.78 -30.54
N VAL A 370 8.43 -6.28 -30.06
CA VAL A 370 8.15 -6.20 -28.62
C VAL A 370 7.61 -7.51 -28.07
N ASP A 371 7.89 -7.79 -26.79
CA ASP A 371 7.44 -9.02 -26.12
C ASP A 371 6.04 -8.87 -25.49
N LEU A 372 5.63 -7.62 -25.20
CA LEU A 372 4.34 -7.27 -24.63
C LEU A 372 3.85 -5.93 -25.20
N VAL A 373 2.57 -5.87 -25.54
CA VAL A 373 1.85 -4.63 -25.89
C VAL A 373 0.83 -4.34 -24.80
N ILE A 374 0.76 -3.10 -24.32
CA ILE A 374 -0.28 -2.62 -23.40
C ILE A 374 -1.11 -1.54 -24.11
N GLU A 375 -2.35 -1.86 -24.44
CA GLU A 375 -3.29 -0.96 -25.10
C GLU A 375 -3.98 -0.03 -24.09
N ALA A 376 -3.93 1.28 -24.34
CA ALA A 376 -4.55 2.34 -23.53
C ALA A 376 -5.20 3.44 -24.42
N VAL A 377 -5.85 3.02 -25.49
CA VAL A 377 -6.70 3.85 -26.37
C VAL A 377 -8.10 4.04 -25.80
N PHE A 378 -8.96 4.74 -26.55
CA PHE A 378 -10.33 5.07 -26.15
C PHE A 378 -11.15 3.84 -25.72
N GLU A 379 -12.04 4.07 -24.74
CA GLU A 379 -12.88 3.04 -24.14
C GLU A 379 -14.11 2.73 -25.01
N ASP A 380 -13.85 2.14 -26.18
CA ASP A 380 -14.87 1.66 -27.12
C ASP A 380 -14.49 0.26 -27.62
N LEU A 381 -15.44 -0.68 -27.57
CA LEU A 381 -15.18 -2.08 -27.90
C LEU A 381 -14.78 -2.25 -29.38
N ALA A 382 -15.45 -1.55 -30.31
CA ALA A 382 -15.15 -1.68 -31.73
C ALA A 382 -13.77 -1.11 -32.07
N VAL A 383 -13.41 0.02 -31.47
CA VAL A 383 -12.07 0.62 -31.59
C VAL A 383 -11.01 -0.33 -31.05
N LYS A 384 -11.19 -0.90 -29.85
CA LYS A 384 -10.23 -1.84 -29.27
C LYS A 384 -10.10 -3.12 -30.07
N GLN A 385 -11.21 -3.69 -30.53
CA GLN A 385 -11.17 -4.87 -31.41
C GLN A 385 -10.40 -4.59 -32.69
N GLU A 386 -10.56 -3.42 -33.30
CA GLU A 386 -9.79 -3.06 -34.50
C GLU A 386 -8.29 -2.93 -34.20
N VAL A 387 -7.93 -2.27 -33.10
CA VAL A 387 -6.53 -2.22 -32.65
C VAL A 387 -5.97 -3.62 -32.41
N PHE A 388 -6.70 -4.51 -31.73
CA PHE A 388 -6.24 -5.88 -31.46
C PHE A 388 -6.10 -6.74 -32.72
N ARG A 389 -6.94 -6.55 -33.76
CA ARG A 389 -6.73 -7.20 -35.08
C ARG A 389 -5.45 -6.72 -35.77
N GLN A 390 -5.08 -5.45 -35.58
CA GLN A 390 -3.84 -4.93 -36.13
C GLN A 390 -2.63 -5.43 -35.33
N LEU A 391 -2.72 -5.42 -34.00
CA LEU A 391 -1.68 -5.95 -33.12
C LEU A 391 -1.42 -7.44 -33.36
N ASP A 392 -2.46 -8.25 -33.53
CA ASP A 392 -2.33 -9.68 -33.81
C ASP A 392 -1.55 -9.96 -35.12
N ARG A 393 -1.71 -9.11 -36.13
CA ARG A 393 -0.99 -9.20 -37.40
C ARG A 393 0.45 -8.69 -37.31
N LEU A 394 0.68 -7.61 -36.57
CA LEU A 394 1.95 -6.89 -36.55
C LEU A 394 2.92 -7.41 -35.49
N ALA A 395 2.43 -7.86 -34.33
CA ALA A 395 3.27 -8.32 -33.24
C ALA A 395 3.85 -9.71 -33.54
N ARG A 396 5.14 -9.89 -33.24
CA ARG A 396 5.82 -11.19 -33.38
C ARG A 396 5.05 -12.34 -32.72
N PRO A 397 5.20 -13.59 -33.22
CA PRO A 397 4.69 -14.77 -32.52
C PRO A 397 5.17 -14.81 -31.06
N GLY A 398 4.27 -15.19 -30.15
CA GLY A 398 4.53 -15.27 -28.71
C GLY A 398 4.48 -13.94 -27.95
N ALA A 399 4.28 -12.79 -28.62
CA ALA A 399 4.04 -11.52 -27.92
C ALA A 399 2.70 -11.53 -27.18
N ILE A 400 2.69 -10.98 -25.97
CA ILE A 400 1.49 -10.79 -25.15
C ILE A 400 0.75 -9.53 -25.58
N LEU A 401 -0.58 -9.59 -25.67
CA LEU A 401 -1.44 -8.44 -25.96
C LEU A 401 -2.30 -8.12 -24.75
N ALA A 402 -1.97 -7.04 -24.04
CA ALA A 402 -2.70 -6.60 -22.86
C ALA A 402 -3.57 -5.37 -23.16
N THR A 403 -4.75 -5.29 -22.53
CA THR A 403 -5.60 -4.07 -22.56
C THR A 403 -5.70 -3.44 -21.16
N ASN A 404 -5.68 -2.12 -21.09
CA ASN A 404 -5.92 -1.31 -19.90
C ASN A 404 -7.41 -0.92 -19.74
N THR A 405 -8.34 -1.53 -20.48
CA THR A 405 -9.78 -1.27 -20.33
C THR A 405 -10.24 -1.43 -18.88
N SER A 406 -11.25 -0.65 -18.48
CA SER A 406 -11.80 -0.62 -17.12
C SER A 406 -13.17 -1.29 -17.01
N TYR A 407 -13.90 -1.41 -18.11
CA TYR A 407 -15.29 -1.91 -18.12
C TYR A 407 -15.63 -2.89 -19.25
N LEU A 408 -14.82 -2.95 -20.32
CA LEU A 408 -15.14 -3.76 -21.48
C LEU A 408 -14.81 -5.24 -21.26
N ASP A 409 -15.57 -6.10 -21.91
CA ASP A 409 -15.35 -7.55 -21.93
C ASP A 409 -14.05 -7.88 -22.68
N ILE A 410 -13.06 -8.38 -21.94
CA ILE A 410 -11.75 -8.72 -22.50
C ILE A 410 -11.80 -10.01 -23.33
N ASP A 411 -12.71 -10.94 -23.03
CA ASP A 411 -12.92 -12.12 -23.87
C ASP A 411 -13.44 -11.72 -25.26
N ALA A 412 -14.29 -10.68 -25.34
CA ALA A 412 -14.74 -10.12 -26.61
C ALA A 412 -13.62 -9.42 -27.41
N ILE A 413 -12.62 -8.85 -26.72
CA ILE A 413 -11.41 -8.31 -27.34
C ILE A 413 -10.48 -9.44 -27.79
N ALA A 414 -10.31 -10.49 -26.98
CA ALA A 414 -9.48 -11.64 -27.31
C ALA A 414 -9.99 -12.41 -28.52
N ALA A 415 -11.32 -12.53 -28.65
CA ALA A 415 -12.00 -13.31 -29.70
C ALA A 415 -11.74 -12.84 -31.14
N VAL A 416 -11.25 -11.60 -31.35
CA VAL A 416 -10.92 -11.09 -32.68
C VAL A 416 -9.45 -11.34 -33.08
N THR A 417 -8.68 -12.00 -32.24
CA THR A 417 -7.27 -12.34 -32.47
C THR A 417 -7.11 -13.83 -32.78
N GLY A 418 -6.06 -14.20 -33.51
CA GLY A 418 -5.63 -15.59 -33.69
C GLY A 418 -4.85 -16.18 -32.52
N ARG A 419 -4.70 -15.43 -31.41
CA ARG A 419 -3.92 -15.80 -30.21
C ARG A 419 -4.63 -15.44 -28.89
N PRO A 420 -5.91 -15.81 -28.69
CA PRO A 420 -6.67 -15.40 -27.50
C PRO A 420 -6.00 -15.83 -26.18
N GLU A 421 -5.21 -16.90 -26.17
CA GLU A 421 -4.41 -17.36 -25.04
C GLU A 421 -3.27 -16.40 -24.63
N ALA A 422 -2.89 -15.49 -25.54
CA ALA A 422 -1.91 -14.43 -25.31
C ALA A 422 -2.55 -13.07 -24.99
N VAL A 423 -3.88 -13.01 -24.86
CA VAL A 423 -4.63 -11.79 -24.54
C VAL A 423 -5.02 -11.74 -23.06
N ILE A 424 -4.74 -10.61 -22.39
CA ILE A 424 -4.99 -10.43 -20.96
C ILE A 424 -5.40 -8.99 -20.62
N GLY A 425 -6.07 -8.77 -19.49
CA GLY A 425 -6.25 -7.43 -18.95
C GLY A 425 -5.13 -7.02 -18.01
N MET A 426 -4.64 -5.80 -18.16
CA MET A 426 -3.73 -5.12 -17.23
C MET A 426 -4.33 -3.76 -16.90
N HIS A 427 -5.27 -3.73 -15.96
CA HIS A 427 -6.02 -2.54 -15.59
C HIS A 427 -5.25 -1.72 -14.54
N PHE A 428 -4.58 -0.66 -15.00
CA PHE A 428 -3.89 0.32 -14.18
C PHE A 428 -4.87 1.39 -13.68
N PHE A 429 -4.57 1.92 -12.49
CA PHE A 429 -5.38 2.95 -11.84
C PHE A 429 -4.78 4.33 -12.03
N SER A 430 -5.60 5.32 -12.40
CA SER A 430 -5.12 6.68 -12.67
C SER A 430 -4.81 7.45 -11.37
N PRO A 431 -3.69 8.20 -11.29
CA PRO A 431 -2.56 8.21 -12.24
C PRO A 431 -1.69 6.95 -12.11
N ALA A 432 -1.40 6.29 -13.24
CA ALA A 432 -0.77 4.96 -13.26
C ALA A 432 0.58 4.89 -12.53
N GLN A 433 1.40 5.93 -12.60
CA GLN A 433 2.70 6.03 -11.93
C GLN A 433 2.64 6.27 -10.42
N VAL A 434 1.46 6.60 -9.88
CA VAL A 434 1.24 6.90 -8.47
C VAL A 434 0.49 5.77 -7.78
N MET A 435 -0.60 5.30 -8.39
CA MET A 435 -1.46 4.28 -7.81
C MET A 435 -0.74 2.94 -7.70
N ARG A 436 -0.93 2.24 -6.59
CA ARG A 436 -0.23 0.97 -6.33
C ARG A 436 -0.97 -0.24 -6.85
N LEU A 437 -2.27 -0.16 -7.12
CA LEU A 437 -3.04 -1.29 -7.60
C LEU A 437 -2.81 -1.55 -9.10
N LEU A 438 -2.71 -2.83 -9.45
CA LEU A 438 -2.89 -3.35 -10.80
C LEU A 438 -3.84 -4.56 -10.73
N GLU A 439 -4.98 -4.47 -11.40
CA GLU A 439 -5.85 -5.64 -11.62
C GLU A 439 -5.40 -6.38 -12.88
N VAL A 440 -4.97 -7.62 -12.73
CA VAL A 440 -4.65 -8.51 -13.85
C VAL A 440 -5.87 -9.37 -14.14
N VAL A 441 -6.59 -9.03 -15.21
CA VAL A 441 -7.89 -9.61 -15.53
C VAL A 441 -7.68 -10.81 -16.44
N ARG A 442 -8.08 -11.99 -15.95
CA ARG A 442 -7.97 -13.26 -16.65
C ARG A 442 -9.08 -13.40 -17.67
N THR A 443 -8.73 -13.64 -18.93
CA THR A 443 -9.67 -14.16 -19.94
C THR A 443 -9.87 -15.66 -19.72
N ARG A 444 -10.91 -16.24 -20.32
CA ARG A 444 -11.19 -17.68 -20.16
C ARG A 444 -10.12 -18.59 -20.76
N THR A 445 -9.30 -18.05 -21.68
CA THR A 445 -8.34 -18.83 -22.47
C THR A 445 -6.88 -18.45 -22.18
N VAL A 446 -6.63 -17.46 -21.33
CA VAL A 446 -5.27 -16.96 -21.07
C VAL A 446 -4.33 -18.08 -20.63
N ALA A 447 -3.17 -18.17 -21.27
CA ALA A 447 -2.17 -19.16 -20.93
C ALA A 447 -1.60 -18.87 -19.52
N PRO A 448 -1.31 -19.90 -18.71
CA PRO A 448 -0.74 -19.70 -17.37
C PRO A 448 0.55 -18.88 -17.35
N ALA A 449 1.43 -19.05 -18.35
CA ALA A 449 2.67 -18.28 -18.47
C ALA A 449 2.41 -16.79 -18.75
N VAL A 450 1.35 -16.45 -19.48
CA VAL A 450 0.95 -15.05 -19.78
C VAL A 450 0.43 -14.37 -18.51
N LEU A 451 -0.43 -15.08 -17.75
CA LEU A 451 -0.89 -14.62 -16.44
C LEU A 451 0.29 -14.40 -15.47
N ALA A 452 1.19 -15.38 -15.37
CA ALA A 452 2.39 -15.26 -14.53
C ALA A 452 3.27 -14.07 -14.95
N THR A 453 3.43 -13.84 -16.27
CA THR A 453 4.19 -12.71 -16.81
C THR A 453 3.58 -11.37 -16.44
N ALA A 454 2.27 -11.20 -16.60
CA ALA A 454 1.58 -9.95 -16.25
C ALA A 454 1.64 -9.67 -14.74
N VAL A 455 1.46 -10.71 -13.90
CA VAL A 455 1.57 -10.60 -12.44
C VAL A 455 2.98 -10.21 -12.01
N GLN A 456 4.01 -10.89 -12.53
CA GLN A 456 5.41 -10.60 -12.20
C GLN A 456 5.85 -9.24 -12.73
N LEU A 457 5.36 -8.81 -13.90
CA LEU A 457 5.57 -7.45 -14.38
C LEU A 457 4.98 -6.45 -13.38
N GLY A 458 3.73 -6.62 -12.95
CA GLY A 458 3.12 -5.78 -11.93
C GLY A 458 3.95 -5.65 -10.65
N GLU A 459 4.47 -6.77 -10.12
CA GLU A 459 5.37 -6.77 -8.96
C GLU A 459 6.67 -6.00 -9.23
N ARG A 460 7.29 -6.20 -10.41
CA ARG A 460 8.49 -5.46 -10.84
C ARG A 460 8.23 -3.95 -10.98
N LEU A 461 7.01 -3.56 -11.34
CA LEU A 461 6.57 -2.15 -11.40
C LEU A 461 6.27 -1.55 -10.01
N GLY A 462 6.43 -2.32 -8.92
CA GLY A 462 6.11 -1.90 -7.57
C GLY A 462 4.60 -1.80 -7.30
N LYS A 463 3.79 -2.56 -8.05
CA LYS A 463 2.33 -2.63 -7.89
C LYS A 463 1.92 -3.78 -6.97
N THR A 464 0.91 -3.55 -6.14
CA THR A 464 0.09 -4.61 -5.57
C THR A 464 -0.76 -5.19 -6.70
N THR A 465 -0.41 -6.39 -7.15
CA THR A 465 -0.96 -6.98 -8.36
C THR A 465 -1.89 -8.13 -8.00
N VAL A 466 -3.18 -7.96 -8.31
CA VAL A 466 -4.25 -8.91 -7.95
C VAL A 466 -4.81 -9.52 -9.23
N ALA A 467 -4.80 -10.85 -9.33
CA ALA A 467 -5.43 -11.56 -10.43
C ALA A 467 -6.95 -11.67 -10.20
N VAL A 468 -7.75 -11.25 -11.16
CA VAL A 468 -9.22 -11.20 -11.08
C VAL A 468 -9.85 -11.82 -12.32
N GLY A 469 -11.13 -12.18 -12.24
CA GLY A 469 -11.94 -12.64 -13.36
C GLY A 469 -12.45 -11.50 -14.22
N ASN A 470 -12.80 -11.81 -15.46
CA ASN A 470 -13.36 -10.86 -16.42
C ASN A 470 -14.87 -10.66 -16.15
N CYS A 471 -15.24 -9.48 -15.68
CA CYS A 471 -16.63 -9.02 -15.56
C CYS A 471 -16.68 -7.49 -15.67
N HIS A 472 -17.88 -6.93 -15.88
CA HIS A 472 -18.04 -5.48 -16.02
C HIS A 472 -17.58 -4.74 -14.75
N GLY A 473 -16.51 -3.95 -14.88
CA GLY A 473 -15.91 -3.19 -13.77
C GLY A 473 -15.00 -4.01 -12.85
N PHE A 474 -14.71 -5.26 -13.19
CA PHE A 474 -13.83 -6.19 -12.45
C PHE A 474 -14.19 -6.23 -10.96
N VAL A 475 -13.24 -5.93 -10.06
CA VAL A 475 -13.49 -5.87 -8.61
C VAL A 475 -13.68 -4.44 -8.18
N GLY A 476 -12.68 -3.60 -8.45
CA GLY A 476 -12.65 -2.22 -7.97
C GLY A 476 -13.86 -1.39 -8.41
N ASN A 477 -14.05 -1.29 -9.73
CA ASN A 477 -15.06 -0.40 -10.30
C ASN A 477 -16.48 -0.93 -10.08
N ARG A 478 -16.66 -2.26 -10.06
CA ARG A 478 -17.93 -2.91 -9.74
C ARG A 478 -18.40 -2.54 -8.32
N LEU A 479 -17.50 -2.60 -7.35
CA LEU A 479 -17.79 -2.16 -5.97
C LEU A 479 -17.98 -0.64 -5.87
N LEU A 480 -17.21 0.14 -6.64
CA LEU A 480 -17.38 1.60 -6.65
C LEU A 480 -18.78 1.99 -7.15
N ALA A 481 -19.25 1.33 -8.21
CA ALA A 481 -20.54 1.60 -8.83
C ALA A 481 -21.71 1.40 -7.87
N VAL A 482 -21.71 0.33 -7.05
CA VAL A 482 -22.78 0.10 -6.07
C VAL A 482 -22.76 1.12 -4.94
N ARG A 483 -21.58 1.57 -4.50
CA ARG A 483 -21.46 2.65 -3.52
C ARG A 483 -21.97 3.98 -4.07
N GLU A 484 -21.59 4.32 -5.30
CA GLU A 484 -22.02 5.57 -5.94
C GLU A 484 -23.53 5.59 -6.19
N ARG A 485 -24.11 4.47 -6.61
CA ARG A 485 -25.56 4.29 -6.71
C ARG A 485 -26.22 4.59 -5.36
N GLU A 486 -25.72 3.97 -4.29
CA GLU A 486 -26.30 4.13 -2.95
C GLU A 486 -26.13 5.54 -2.38
N ALA A 487 -24.97 6.17 -2.59
CA ALA A 487 -24.74 7.57 -2.24
C ALA A 487 -25.70 8.50 -2.99
N THR A 488 -25.97 8.21 -4.26
CA THR A 488 -26.95 8.97 -5.05
C THR A 488 -28.37 8.82 -4.48
N LEU A 489 -28.78 7.60 -4.13
CA LEU A 489 -30.09 7.35 -3.50
C LEU A 489 -30.24 8.08 -2.16
N LEU A 490 -29.21 8.05 -1.31
CA LEU A 490 -29.17 8.82 -0.07
C LEU A 490 -29.43 10.31 -0.30
N VAL A 491 -28.80 10.87 -1.34
CA VAL A 491 -29.00 12.27 -1.69
C VAL A 491 -30.39 12.51 -2.28
N GLU A 492 -30.94 11.61 -3.08
CA GLU A 492 -32.35 11.73 -3.52
C GLU A 492 -33.32 11.70 -2.34
N GLU A 493 -33.07 10.85 -1.35
CA GLU A 493 -33.93 10.68 -0.17
C GLU A 493 -33.86 11.85 0.82
N GLY A 494 -32.85 12.71 0.76
CA GLY A 494 -32.80 13.93 1.59
C GLY A 494 -31.43 14.32 2.12
N ALA A 495 -30.41 13.45 2.01
CA ALA A 495 -29.05 13.82 2.39
C ALA A 495 -28.49 14.92 1.48
N ALA A 496 -27.54 15.68 1.99
CA ALA A 496 -26.74 16.61 1.19
C ALA A 496 -25.45 15.92 0.71
N PRO A 497 -24.92 16.23 -0.48
CA PRO A 497 -23.64 15.67 -0.95
C PRO A 497 -22.50 15.84 0.06
N GLU A 498 -22.38 17.03 0.66
CA GLU A 498 -21.40 17.34 1.71
C GLU A 498 -21.58 16.53 2.99
N GLN A 499 -22.81 16.09 3.31
CA GLN A 499 -23.05 15.23 4.46
C GLN A 499 -22.49 13.83 4.18
N VAL A 500 -22.81 13.26 3.02
CA VAL A 500 -22.31 11.94 2.62
C VAL A 500 -20.78 11.97 2.53
N ASP A 501 -20.22 12.96 1.86
CA ASP A 501 -18.77 13.08 1.70
C ASP A 501 -18.05 13.27 3.06
N ARG A 502 -18.62 14.06 3.98
CA ARG A 502 -18.10 14.18 5.35
C ARG A 502 -18.08 12.84 6.06
N VAL A 503 -19.19 12.10 6.06
CA VAL A 503 -19.30 10.80 6.76
C VAL A 503 -18.25 9.81 6.26
N LEU A 504 -18.06 9.73 4.93
CA LEU A 504 -17.08 8.82 4.34
C LEU A 504 -15.64 9.27 4.60
N ARG A 505 -15.37 10.58 4.65
CA ARG A 505 -14.06 11.12 5.07
C ARG A 505 -13.77 10.87 6.55
N ASP A 506 -14.75 11.08 7.43
CA ASP A 506 -14.63 10.84 8.87
C ASP A 506 -14.41 9.34 9.17
N PHE A 507 -14.98 8.45 8.34
CA PHE A 507 -14.64 7.03 8.38
C PHE A 507 -13.16 6.77 8.06
N GLY A 508 -12.60 7.52 7.11
CA GLY A 508 -11.17 7.49 6.77
C GLY A 508 -10.86 7.42 5.27
N PHE A 509 -11.86 7.53 4.39
CA PHE A 509 -11.58 7.64 2.95
C PHE A 509 -10.90 8.99 2.65
N PRO A 510 -9.96 9.04 1.68
CA PRO A 510 -9.28 10.28 1.32
C PRO A 510 -10.22 11.32 0.68
N MET A 511 -11.35 10.88 0.12
CA MET A 511 -12.30 11.70 -0.61
C MET A 511 -13.69 11.05 -0.55
N GLY A 512 -14.74 11.87 -0.46
CA GLY A 512 -16.11 11.38 -0.53
C GLY A 512 -16.55 11.03 -1.97
N PRO A 513 -17.66 10.29 -2.14
CA PRO A 513 -18.15 9.89 -3.46
C PRO A 513 -18.42 11.06 -4.41
N PHE A 514 -18.93 12.20 -3.93
CA PHE A 514 -19.29 13.32 -4.80
C PHE A 514 -18.08 14.17 -5.20
N GLU A 515 -17.14 14.42 -4.28
CA GLU A 515 -15.84 15.03 -4.59
C GLU A 515 -15.06 14.15 -5.58
N LEU A 516 -15.13 12.83 -5.43
CA LEU A 516 -14.50 11.88 -6.35
C LEU A 516 -15.12 11.95 -7.75
N ARG A 517 -16.46 12.08 -7.82
CA ARG A 517 -17.17 12.27 -9.08
C ARG A 517 -16.78 13.58 -9.77
N ASP A 518 -16.64 14.67 -9.01
CA ASP A 518 -16.18 15.96 -9.54
C ASP A 518 -14.72 15.94 -9.99
N LEU A 519 -13.86 15.15 -9.33
CA LEU A 519 -12.48 14.93 -9.75
C LEU A 519 -12.41 14.12 -11.06
N ALA A 520 -13.19 13.04 -11.15
CA ALA A 520 -13.22 12.18 -12.33
C ALA A 520 -13.86 12.88 -13.54
N GLY A 521 -14.94 13.63 -13.30
CA GLY A 521 -15.69 14.36 -14.31
C GLY A 521 -17.12 13.86 -14.48
N ILE A 522 -18.07 14.78 -14.46
CA ILE A 522 -19.51 14.50 -14.61
C ILE A 522 -19.86 14.13 -16.06
N ASP A 523 -19.15 14.67 -17.05
CA ASP A 523 -19.30 14.31 -18.46
C ASP A 523 -18.97 12.83 -18.73
N ILE A 524 -17.98 12.27 -18.03
CA ILE A 524 -17.66 10.84 -18.12
C ILE A 524 -18.82 10.02 -17.58
N ALA A 525 -19.36 10.40 -16.42
CA ALA A 525 -20.53 9.74 -15.83
C ALA A 525 -21.74 9.79 -16.78
N TRP A 526 -21.99 10.97 -17.35
CA TRP A 526 -23.07 11.19 -18.30
C TRP A 526 -22.92 10.33 -19.55
N ARG A 527 -21.74 10.30 -20.19
CA ARG A 527 -21.49 9.44 -21.36
C ARG A 527 -21.68 7.96 -21.03
N ASN A 528 -21.18 7.49 -19.89
CA ASN A 528 -21.37 6.10 -19.46
C ASN A 528 -22.84 5.76 -19.27
N ARG A 529 -23.65 6.67 -18.70
CA ARG A 529 -25.10 6.49 -18.58
C ARG A 529 -25.78 6.43 -19.93
N GLN A 530 -25.43 7.31 -20.87
CA GLN A 530 -25.97 7.28 -22.24
C GLN A 530 -25.63 5.97 -22.95
N GLY A 531 -24.39 5.46 -22.80
CA GLY A 531 -23.97 4.18 -23.38
C GLY A 531 -24.69 2.97 -22.80
N ARG A 532 -25.07 3.00 -21.51
CA ARG A 532 -25.87 1.94 -20.87
C ARG A 532 -27.32 1.95 -21.32
N GLY A 533 -27.91 3.11 -21.60
CA GLY A 533 -29.27 3.23 -22.13
C GLY A 533 -30.30 2.41 -21.36
N GLU A 534 -30.89 1.40 -22.01
CA GLU A 534 -31.90 0.51 -21.44
C GLU A 534 -31.38 -0.38 -20.30
N ALA A 535 -30.06 -0.60 -20.21
CA ALA A 535 -29.41 -1.37 -19.13
C ALA A 535 -29.27 -0.59 -17.81
N LEU A 536 -29.70 0.67 -17.75
CA LEU A 536 -29.90 1.37 -16.47
C LEU A 536 -31.09 0.74 -15.73
N SER A 537 -31.02 0.62 -14.41
CA SER A 537 -32.18 0.24 -13.61
C SER A 537 -33.26 1.34 -13.64
N ALA A 538 -34.50 1.01 -13.24
CA ALA A 538 -35.57 2.00 -13.13
C ALA A 538 -35.21 3.15 -12.16
N ALA A 539 -34.54 2.83 -11.04
CA ALA A 539 -34.02 3.81 -10.08
C ALA A 539 -32.87 4.66 -10.66
N GLU A 540 -31.97 4.07 -11.46
CA GLU A 540 -30.90 4.86 -12.09
C GLU A 540 -31.42 5.80 -13.18
N ARG A 541 -32.42 5.38 -13.96
CA ARG A 541 -33.10 6.25 -14.95
C ARG A 541 -33.92 7.35 -14.28
N ALA A 542 -34.43 7.06 -13.09
CA ALA A 542 -35.23 7.97 -12.32
C ALA A 542 -34.45 9.20 -11.85
N CYS A 543 -33.19 9.02 -11.48
CA CYS A 543 -32.27 10.08 -11.11
C CYS A 543 -31.74 10.82 -12.36
N ASP A 544 -32.10 12.10 -12.52
CA ASP A 544 -31.65 12.94 -13.63
C ASP A 544 -30.58 13.97 -13.21
N LEU A 545 -29.98 13.82 -12.03
CA LEU A 545 -29.05 14.82 -11.48
C LEU A 545 -27.77 14.96 -12.29
N ILE A 546 -27.20 13.86 -12.80
CA ILE A 546 -26.02 13.89 -13.66
C ILE A 546 -26.33 14.60 -14.98
N GLU A 547 -27.50 14.34 -15.56
CA GLU A 547 -27.99 15.00 -16.77
C GLU A 547 -28.19 16.50 -16.53
N GLN A 548 -28.76 16.90 -15.39
CA GLN A 548 -28.93 18.30 -15.00
C GLN A 548 -27.58 19.02 -14.82
N LEU A 549 -26.65 18.42 -14.08
CA LEU A 549 -25.31 18.97 -13.87
C LEU A 549 -24.55 19.13 -15.19
N HIS A 550 -24.58 18.10 -16.04
CA HIS A 550 -23.97 18.12 -17.36
C HIS A 550 -24.57 19.22 -18.25
N ALA A 551 -25.91 19.31 -18.33
CA ALA A 551 -26.60 20.33 -19.11
C ALA A 551 -26.29 21.76 -18.62
N ALA A 552 -26.05 21.93 -17.32
CA ALA A 552 -25.62 23.20 -16.72
C ALA A 552 -24.12 23.51 -16.92
N GLY A 553 -23.37 22.67 -17.65
CA GLY A 553 -21.93 22.84 -17.85
C GLY A 553 -21.08 22.59 -16.60
N ARG A 554 -21.66 21.96 -15.57
CA ARG A 554 -20.99 21.65 -14.31
C ARG A 554 -20.30 20.29 -14.43
N LEU A 555 -19.10 20.28 -14.98
CA LEU A 555 -18.33 19.06 -15.32
C LEU A 555 -17.39 18.57 -14.21
N GLY A 556 -17.40 19.21 -13.04
CA GLY A 556 -16.52 18.91 -11.90
C GLY A 556 -15.36 19.90 -11.75
N GLN A 557 -14.23 19.44 -11.19
CA GLN A 557 -13.07 20.29 -10.90
C GLN A 557 -12.51 20.98 -12.14
N LYS A 558 -12.53 20.31 -13.30
CA LYS A 558 -12.00 20.84 -14.55
C LYS A 558 -12.77 22.04 -15.11
N SER A 559 -14.03 22.21 -14.73
CA SER A 559 -14.87 23.36 -15.07
C SER A 559 -15.05 24.33 -13.89
N GLY A 560 -14.40 24.08 -12.74
CA GLY A 560 -14.59 24.85 -11.51
C GLY A 560 -15.93 24.62 -10.80
N ALA A 561 -16.77 23.72 -11.30
CA ALA A 561 -18.12 23.48 -10.78
C ALA A 561 -18.64 22.10 -11.17
N GLY A 562 -19.24 21.39 -10.21
CA GLY A 562 -19.88 20.08 -10.30
C GLY A 562 -20.94 19.94 -9.21
N TYR A 563 -20.88 18.89 -8.40
CA TYR A 563 -21.59 18.81 -7.11
C TYR A 563 -21.14 19.92 -6.15
N TYR A 564 -19.90 20.36 -6.28
CA TYR A 564 -19.33 21.48 -5.53
C TYR A 564 -18.89 22.62 -6.45
N ARG A 565 -18.59 23.78 -5.85
CA ARG A 565 -17.84 24.85 -6.50
C ARG A 565 -16.37 24.76 -6.10
N TYR A 566 -15.47 24.99 -7.05
CA TYR A 566 -14.03 24.96 -6.86
C TYR A 566 -13.41 26.29 -7.25
N GLU A 567 -12.74 26.92 -6.30
CA GLU A 567 -11.91 28.10 -6.58
C GLU A 567 -10.58 27.68 -7.22
N PRO A 568 -9.97 28.51 -8.09
CA PRO A 568 -8.69 28.20 -8.70
C PRO A 568 -7.63 27.81 -7.66
N GLY A 569 -7.07 26.61 -7.80
CA GLY A 569 -6.05 26.06 -6.90
C GLY A 569 -6.57 25.37 -5.63
N GLN A 570 -7.88 25.42 -5.35
CA GLN A 570 -8.48 24.64 -4.27
C GLN A 570 -8.85 23.23 -4.74
N ARG A 571 -8.55 22.23 -3.91
CA ARG A 571 -8.89 20.82 -4.18
C ARG A 571 -10.15 20.35 -3.46
N GLN A 572 -10.51 21.02 -2.37
CA GLN A 572 -11.72 20.72 -1.60
C GLN A 572 -12.88 21.53 -2.17
N GLY A 573 -14.01 20.86 -2.39
CA GLY A 573 -15.21 21.49 -2.93
C GLY A 573 -15.92 22.33 -1.87
N GLN A 574 -16.45 23.48 -2.26
CA GLN A 574 -17.37 24.27 -1.44
C GLN A 574 -18.81 23.91 -1.83
N ALA A 575 -19.68 23.75 -0.83
CA ALA A 575 -21.10 23.50 -1.07
C ALA A 575 -21.71 24.62 -1.92
N ASP A 576 -22.54 24.25 -2.90
CA ASP A 576 -23.15 25.17 -3.85
C ASP A 576 -24.69 25.11 -3.73
N PRO A 577 -25.37 26.22 -3.38
CA PRO A 577 -26.83 26.26 -3.26
C PRO A 577 -27.58 25.76 -4.50
N ILE A 578 -27.00 25.94 -5.70
CA ILE A 578 -27.61 25.48 -6.96
C ILE A 578 -27.87 23.96 -6.93
N VAL A 579 -26.98 23.18 -6.32
CA VAL A 579 -27.12 21.72 -6.25
C VAL A 579 -28.26 21.35 -5.28
N ALA A 580 -28.39 22.06 -4.17
CA ALA A 580 -29.51 21.88 -3.25
C ALA A 580 -30.87 22.22 -3.93
N GLU A 581 -30.91 23.28 -4.72
CA GLU A 581 -32.09 23.66 -5.51
C GLU A 581 -32.45 22.61 -6.57
N MET A 582 -31.46 22.10 -7.32
CA MET A 582 -31.64 21.02 -8.30
C MET A 582 -32.21 19.76 -7.65
N LEU A 583 -31.70 19.39 -6.47
CA LEU A 583 -32.18 18.24 -5.71
C LEU A 583 -33.61 18.45 -5.17
N ALA A 584 -33.93 19.64 -4.67
CA ALA A 584 -35.28 19.97 -4.22
C ALA A 584 -36.29 19.89 -5.38
N ALA A 585 -35.95 20.46 -6.54
CA ALA A 585 -36.77 20.37 -7.74
C ALA A 585 -36.94 18.93 -8.23
N HIS A 586 -35.86 18.14 -8.22
CA HIS A 586 -35.89 16.72 -8.55
C HIS A 586 -36.86 15.96 -7.64
N ARG A 587 -36.71 16.08 -6.31
CA ARG A 587 -37.58 15.43 -5.32
C ARG A 587 -39.04 15.81 -5.50
N GLN A 588 -39.33 17.08 -5.77
CA GLN A 588 -40.69 17.57 -6.05
C GLN A 588 -41.29 16.90 -7.30
N ARG A 589 -40.53 16.83 -8.41
CA ARG A 589 -40.99 16.14 -9.64
C ARG A 589 -41.28 14.66 -9.40
N ARG A 590 -40.51 14.03 -8.51
CA ARG A 590 -40.60 12.61 -8.18
C ARG A 590 -41.60 12.27 -7.08
N GLY A 591 -42.14 13.28 -6.38
CA GLY A 591 -42.98 13.07 -5.20
C GLY A 591 -42.23 12.43 -4.02
N ILE A 592 -40.91 12.62 -3.91
CA ILE A 592 -40.09 12.09 -2.82
C ILE A 592 -40.12 13.08 -1.65
N ALA A 593 -40.62 12.64 -0.50
CA ALA A 593 -40.55 13.42 0.73
C ALA A 593 -39.14 13.32 1.32
N PRO A 594 -38.42 14.44 1.54
CA PRO A 594 -37.07 14.40 2.08
C PRO A 594 -37.07 13.90 3.53
N ARG A 595 -36.07 13.07 3.84
CA ARG A 595 -35.84 12.45 5.15
C ARG A 595 -34.45 12.82 5.67
N ASN A 596 -34.34 12.95 6.99
CA ASN A 596 -33.04 13.06 7.65
C ASN A 596 -32.38 11.68 7.76
N HIS A 597 -31.10 11.61 7.40
CA HIS A 597 -30.28 10.42 7.55
C HIS A 597 -29.23 10.64 8.63
N SER A 598 -29.05 9.65 9.50
CA SER A 598 -27.95 9.68 10.47
C SER A 598 -26.61 9.36 9.80
N ASP A 599 -25.52 9.85 10.37
CA ASP A 599 -24.18 9.55 9.88
C ASP A 599 -23.89 8.04 9.88
N LYS A 600 -24.43 7.32 10.88
CA LYS A 600 -24.37 5.85 10.94
C LYS A 600 -25.07 5.21 9.75
N GLU A 601 -26.31 5.62 9.47
CA GLU A 601 -27.07 5.08 8.35
C GLU A 601 -26.40 5.34 7.00
N ILE A 602 -25.88 6.56 6.78
CA ILE A 602 -25.15 6.92 5.55
C ILE A 602 -23.96 5.99 5.34
N LEU A 603 -23.17 5.78 6.40
CA LEU A 603 -21.99 4.93 6.36
C LEU A 603 -22.37 3.47 6.08
N GLU A 604 -23.34 2.94 6.84
CA GLU A 604 -23.79 1.56 6.69
C GLU A 604 -24.36 1.31 5.30
N ARG A 605 -25.21 2.21 4.78
CA ARG A 605 -25.74 2.08 3.41
C ARG A 605 -24.63 2.02 2.39
N CYS A 606 -23.70 2.96 2.43
CA CYS A 606 -22.58 3.00 1.48
C CYS A 606 -21.68 1.75 1.57
N LEU A 607 -21.41 1.21 2.76
CA LEU A 607 -20.49 0.08 2.93
C LEU A 607 -21.19 -1.29 2.77
N TYR A 608 -22.41 -1.46 3.26
CA TYR A 608 -23.07 -2.77 3.29
C TYR A 608 -23.50 -3.21 1.89
N VAL A 609 -23.89 -2.28 1.01
CA VAL A 609 -24.13 -2.61 -0.41
C VAL A 609 -22.86 -3.07 -1.11
N MET A 610 -21.70 -2.49 -0.76
CA MET A 610 -20.41 -2.94 -1.27
C MET A 610 -20.05 -4.33 -0.72
N ILE A 611 -20.29 -4.59 0.56
CA ILE A 611 -20.03 -5.90 1.19
C ILE A 611 -20.89 -6.97 0.52
N ASN A 612 -22.15 -6.67 0.23
CA ASN A 612 -23.03 -7.59 -0.50
C ASN A 612 -22.52 -7.86 -1.91
N GLU A 613 -22.09 -6.82 -2.63
CA GLU A 613 -21.52 -6.97 -3.97
C GLU A 613 -20.17 -7.72 -3.95
N ALA A 614 -19.38 -7.56 -2.89
CA ALA A 614 -18.16 -8.32 -2.66
C ALA A 614 -18.44 -9.81 -2.42
N ALA A 615 -19.56 -10.15 -1.78
CA ALA A 615 -20.02 -11.52 -1.66
C ALA A 615 -20.37 -12.12 -3.04
N TRP A 616 -21.01 -11.33 -3.92
CA TRP A 616 -21.26 -11.76 -5.31
C TRP A 616 -19.97 -11.98 -6.10
N LEU A 617 -18.97 -11.10 -5.96
CA LEU A 617 -17.66 -11.29 -6.58
C LEU A 617 -16.98 -12.62 -6.18
N LEU A 618 -17.16 -13.05 -4.93
CA LEU A 618 -16.67 -14.32 -4.43
C LEU A 618 -17.51 -15.51 -4.91
N GLU A 619 -18.83 -15.37 -4.92
CA GLU A 619 -19.77 -16.39 -5.38
C GLU A 619 -19.59 -16.71 -6.88
N GLU A 620 -19.37 -15.67 -7.69
CA GLU A 620 -19.15 -15.78 -9.13
C GLU A 620 -17.72 -16.21 -9.50
N GLY A 621 -16.82 -16.35 -8.52
CA GLY A 621 -15.42 -16.73 -8.76
C GLY A 621 -14.59 -15.66 -9.47
N ILE A 622 -15.01 -14.38 -9.43
CA ILE A 622 -14.24 -13.25 -9.97
C ILE A 622 -12.96 -13.07 -9.16
N VAL A 623 -13.01 -13.29 -7.85
CA VAL A 623 -11.83 -13.37 -6.99
C VAL A 623 -11.81 -14.72 -6.28
N GLU A 624 -10.60 -15.22 -6.05
CA GLU A 624 -10.44 -16.50 -5.34
C GLU A 624 -10.57 -16.36 -3.83
N ARG A 625 -10.22 -15.19 -3.27
CA ARG A 625 -10.13 -14.98 -1.82
C ARG A 625 -10.67 -13.61 -1.42
N ALA A 626 -11.39 -13.56 -0.30
CA ALA A 626 -11.94 -12.33 0.28
C ALA A 626 -10.88 -11.24 0.46
N VAL A 627 -9.68 -11.63 0.92
CA VAL A 627 -8.56 -10.72 1.16
C VAL A 627 -8.08 -9.98 -0.11
N ASP A 628 -8.33 -10.52 -1.30
CA ASP A 628 -7.97 -9.85 -2.55
C ASP A 628 -8.85 -8.63 -2.82
N ILE A 629 -10.12 -8.67 -2.40
CA ILE A 629 -11.03 -7.52 -2.45
C ILE A 629 -10.55 -6.41 -1.51
N ASP A 630 -10.12 -6.77 -0.30
CA ASP A 630 -9.53 -5.82 0.64
C ASP A 630 -8.33 -5.11 0.00
N LEU A 631 -7.38 -5.88 -0.56
CA LEU A 631 -6.18 -5.31 -1.19
C LEU A 631 -6.50 -4.41 -2.39
N VAL A 632 -7.49 -4.76 -3.21
CA VAL A 632 -7.99 -3.90 -4.30
C VAL A 632 -8.45 -2.55 -3.73
N TRP A 633 -9.28 -2.55 -2.68
CA TRP A 633 -9.82 -1.31 -2.13
C TRP A 633 -8.81 -0.49 -1.32
N LEU A 634 -7.88 -1.14 -0.63
CA LEU A 634 -6.79 -0.48 0.09
C LEU A 634 -5.83 0.26 -0.87
N HIS A 635 -5.49 -0.36 -2.01
CA HIS A 635 -4.47 0.17 -2.93
C HIS A 635 -5.02 0.94 -4.13
N GLY A 636 -6.30 0.73 -4.48
CA GLY A 636 -6.97 1.38 -5.61
C GLY A 636 -7.86 2.56 -5.20
N TYR A 637 -8.56 2.45 -4.05
CA TYR A 637 -9.63 3.38 -3.68
C TYR A 637 -9.45 4.03 -2.31
N GLY A 638 -8.34 3.74 -1.62
CA GLY A 638 -7.97 4.38 -0.37
C GLY A 638 -8.86 3.99 0.80
N PHE A 639 -9.31 2.74 0.87
CA PHE A 639 -9.94 2.23 2.10
C PHE A 639 -8.95 2.41 3.28
N PRO A 640 -9.39 2.92 4.45
CA PRO A 640 -8.48 3.22 5.55
C PRO A 640 -7.80 1.95 6.08
N ARG A 641 -6.47 1.87 5.92
CA ARG A 641 -5.67 0.68 6.30
C ARG A 641 -5.82 0.29 7.77
N TYR A 642 -6.00 1.27 8.66
CA TYR A 642 -6.23 1.03 10.10
C TYR A 642 -7.62 0.46 10.41
N ARG A 643 -8.44 0.21 9.39
CA ARG A 643 -9.70 -0.55 9.45
C ARG A 643 -9.65 -1.86 8.66
N GLY A 644 -8.47 -2.27 8.18
CA GLY A 644 -8.20 -3.60 7.65
C GLY A 644 -8.57 -3.79 6.19
N GLY A 645 -9.78 -3.43 5.80
CA GLY A 645 -10.32 -3.68 4.47
C GLY A 645 -11.84 -3.80 4.52
N LEU A 646 -12.50 -3.87 3.38
CA LEU A 646 -13.96 -3.93 3.30
C LEU A 646 -14.52 -5.19 3.98
N LEU A 647 -13.94 -6.35 3.69
CA LEU A 647 -14.41 -7.65 4.21
C LEU A 647 -13.87 -7.92 5.61
N TYR A 648 -12.67 -7.43 5.95
CA TYR A 648 -12.24 -7.36 7.34
C TYR A 648 -13.21 -6.55 8.21
N TYR A 649 -13.61 -5.36 7.74
CA TYR A 649 -14.57 -4.51 8.43
C TYR A 649 -15.95 -5.19 8.55
N ALA A 650 -16.38 -5.93 7.52
CA ALA A 650 -17.62 -6.69 7.55
C ALA A 650 -17.61 -7.75 8.67
N ASP A 651 -16.51 -8.48 8.81
CA ASP A 651 -16.33 -9.50 9.84
C ASP A 651 -16.30 -8.88 11.25
N ASP A 652 -15.64 -7.73 11.42
CA ASP A 652 -15.58 -6.99 12.70
C ASP A 652 -16.96 -6.43 13.10
N CYS A 653 -17.78 -6.01 12.13
CA CYS A 653 -19.17 -5.59 12.36
C CYS A 653 -20.13 -6.76 12.66
N GLY A 654 -19.84 -7.94 12.14
CA GLY A 654 -20.68 -9.13 12.24
C GLY A 654 -21.67 -9.26 11.09
N LEU A 655 -21.56 -10.34 10.31
CA LEU A 655 -22.34 -10.54 9.09
C LEU A 655 -23.85 -10.70 9.34
N ALA A 656 -24.26 -11.24 10.49
CA ALA A 656 -25.68 -11.34 10.84
C ALA A 656 -26.35 -9.96 10.98
N HIS A 657 -25.64 -8.99 11.55
CA HIS A 657 -26.12 -7.62 11.63
C HIS A 657 -26.24 -7.00 10.23
N ILE A 658 -25.22 -7.17 9.39
CA ILE A 658 -25.20 -6.65 8.01
C ILE A 658 -26.36 -7.21 7.19
N VAL A 659 -26.57 -8.53 7.23
CA VAL A 659 -27.69 -9.17 6.52
C VAL A 659 -29.03 -8.61 7.00
N SER A 660 -29.24 -8.56 8.32
CA SER A 660 -30.51 -8.04 8.86
C SER A 660 -30.78 -6.60 8.44
N THR A 661 -29.75 -5.76 8.42
CA THR A 661 -29.86 -4.36 7.99
C THR A 661 -30.18 -4.25 6.49
N LEU A 662 -29.51 -5.03 5.65
CA LEU A 662 -29.78 -5.08 4.21
C LEU A 662 -31.21 -5.57 3.90
N GLU A 663 -31.70 -6.58 4.62
CA GLU A 663 -33.07 -7.08 4.48
C GLU A 663 -34.09 -6.01 4.86
N GLY A 664 -33.82 -5.26 5.93
CA GLY A 664 -34.66 -4.12 6.34
C GLY A 664 -34.77 -3.06 5.25
N TRP A 665 -33.66 -2.67 4.61
CA TRP A 665 -33.70 -1.69 3.51
C TRP A 665 -34.33 -2.25 2.24
N SER A 666 -34.02 -3.50 1.88
CA SER A 666 -34.61 -4.12 0.69
C SER A 666 -36.14 -4.24 0.82
N ALA A 667 -36.66 -4.52 2.02
CA ALA A 667 -38.10 -4.58 2.26
C ALA A 667 -38.77 -3.20 2.22
N ALA A 668 -38.03 -2.13 2.50
CA ALA A 668 -38.53 -0.76 2.46
C ALA A 668 -38.59 -0.17 1.03
N LEU A 669 -37.93 -0.80 0.04
CA LEU A 669 -37.92 -0.37 -1.36
C LEU A 669 -38.96 -1.15 -2.16
N ALA A 670 -40.05 -0.50 -2.60
CA ALA A 670 -41.16 -1.13 -3.32
C ALA A 670 -40.77 -1.72 -4.70
N GLU A 671 -39.70 -1.20 -5.32
CA GLU A 671 -39.05 -1.73 -6.53
C GLU A 671 -37.53 -1.52 -6.41
N GLY A 672 -36.71 -2.52 -6.80
CA GLY A 672 -35.25 -2.36 -6.88
C GLY A 672 -34.46 -2.59 -5.58
N GLY A 673 -35.03 -3.31 -4.60
CA GLY A 673 -34.28 -3.78 -3.43
C GLY A 673 -33.02 -4.56 -3.82
N THR A 674 -31.92 -4.36 -3.08
CA THR A 674 -30.65 -5.05 -3.35
C THR A 674 -30.81 -6.53 -3.02
N GLU A 675 -30.70 -7.39 -4.03
CA GLU A 675 -30.67 -8.84 -3.81
C GLU A 675 -29.46 -9.21 -2.95
N ILE A 676 -29.72 -9.81 -1.80
CA ILE A 676 -28.67 -10.21 -0.87
C ILE A 676 -28.06 -11.52 -1.34
N CYS A 677 -26.75 -11.52 -1.51
CA CYS A 677 -25.99 -12.66 -1.99
C CYS A 677 -26.23 -13.88 -1.09
N PRO A 678 -26.57 -15.06 -1.65
CA PRO A 678 -26.75 -16.30 -0.89
C PRO A 678 -25.55 -16.65 -0.02
N ARG A 679 -24.32 -16.41 -0.51
CA ARG A 679 -23.08 -16.63 0.23
C ARG A 679 -23.02 -15.82 1.53
N LEU A 680 -23.39 -14.55 1.47
CA LEU A 680 -23.41 -13.67 2.65
C LEU A 680 -24.41 -14.18 3.69
N ARG A 681 -25.61 -14.60 3.27
CA ARG A 681 -26.59 -15.23 4.17
C ARG A 681 -26.07 -16.52 4.79
N GLN A 682 -25.42 -17.38 4.00
CA GLN A 682 -24.88 -18.64 4.48
C GLN A 682 -23.76 -18.43 5.51
N LEU A 683 -22.85 -17.49 5.26
CA LEU A 683 -21.80 -17.13 6.21
C LEU A 683 -22.39 -16.61 7.52
N ALA A 684 -23.33 -15.67 7.43
CA ALA A 684 -24.03 -15.11 8.59
C ALA A 684 -24.76 -16.18 9.41
N ALA A 685 -25.54 -17.05 8.76
CA ALA A 685 -26.28 -18.13 9.42
C ALA A 685 -25.34 -19.16 10.09
N GLY A 686 -24.16 -19.38 9.52
CA GLY A 686 -23.13 -20.26 10.07
C GLY A 686 -22.28 -19.64 11.18
N GLY A 687 -22.49 -18.36 11.53
CA GLY A 687 -21.63 -17.64 12.48
C GLY A 687 -20.18 -17.49 12.01
N ARG A 688 -19.96 -17.50 10.68
CA ARG A 688 -18.64 -17.39 10.04
C ARG A 688 -18.45 -16.01 9.43
N GLY A 689 -17.20 -15.60 9.26
CA GLY A 689 -16.79 -14.39 8.53
C GLY A 689 -16.22 -14.71 7.15
N PHE A 690 -16.07 -13.70 6.29
CA PHE A 690 -15.40 -13.83 4.99
C PHE A 690 -13.94 -14.28 5.11
N LEU A 691 -13.24 -13.86 6.17
CA LEU A 691 -11.83 -14.15 6.40
C LEU A 691 -11.61 -15.46 7.18
N SER A 692 -12.69 -16.16 7.52
CA SER A 692 -12.65 -17.48 8.17
C SER A 692 -12.62 -18.64 7.16
N GLU A 693 -12.72 -18.34 5.86
CA GLU A 693 -12.71 -19.33 4.76
C GLU A 693 -11.31 -19.66 4.22
#